data_AF-Q9NV66-F1
#
_entry.id   AF-Q9NV66-F1
#
_cell.length_a   1.000
_cell.length_b   1.000
_cell.length_c   1.000
_cell.angle_alpha   90.00
_cell.angle_beta   90.00
_cell.angle_gamma   90.00
#
_symmetry.space_group_name_H-M   'P 1'
#
loop_
_entity.id
_entity.type
_entity.pdbx_description
1 polymer ?
#
loop_
_entity_poly.entity_id
_entity_poly.type
_entity_poly.pdbx_seq_one_letter_code
_entity_poly.pdbx_strand_id
1 'polypeptide(L)'
;MDPSADTWDLFSPLISLWINRFYIYLGFAVSISLWICVQIVIKTQGKNLQEKSVPKAAQDLMTNGYVSLQEKDIFVSGVKIFYGSQTGTAKGFATVLAEAVTSLDLPVAIINLKEYDPDDHLIEEVTSKNVCVFLVATYTDGLPTESAEWFCKWLEEASIDFRFGKTYLKGMRYAVFGLGNSAYASHFNKVGKNVDKWLWMLGAHRVMSRGEGDCDVVKSKHGSIEADFRAWKTKFISQLQALQKGERKKSCGGHCKKGKCESHQHGSEEREEGSHEQDELHHRDTEEEEPFESSSEEEFGGEDHQSLNSIVDVEDLGKIMDHVKKEKREKEQQEEKSGLFRNMGRNEDGERRAMITPALREALTKQGYQLIGSHSGVKLCRWTKSMLRGRGGCYKHTFYGIESHRCMETTPSLACANKCVFCWRHHTNPVGTEWRWKMDQPEMILKEAIENHQNMIKQFKGVPGVKAERFEEGMTVKHCALSLVGEPIMYPEINRFLKLLHQCKISSFLVTNAQFPAEIRNLEPVTQLYVSVDASTKDSLKKIDRPLFKDFWQRFLDSLKALAVKQQRTVYRLTLVKAWNVDELQAYAQLVSLGNPDFIEVKGVTYCGESSASSLTMAHVPWHEEVVQFVHELVDLIPEYEIACEHEHSNCLLIAHRKFKIGGEWWTWIDYNRFQELIQEYEDSGGSKTFSAKDYMARTPHWALFGASERGFDPKDTRHQRKNKSKAISGC
;
A
#
# COMPACT_ATOMS: atom_id res chain seq x y z
N MET A 1 -83.10 6.54 -29.32
CA MET A 1 -83.37 5.89 -28.02
C MET A 1 -82.03 5.79 -27.32
N ASP A 2 -81.93 6.43 -26.16
CA ASP A 2 -80.83 6.34 -25.19
C ASP A 2 -80.91 4.99 -24.45
N PRO A 3 -79.99 4.61 -23.52
CA PRO A 3 -78.52 4.55 -23.53
C PRO A 3 -78.00 3.13 -23.13
N SER A 4 -76.72 2.83 -23.37
CA SER A 4 -75.90 2.02 -22.44
C SER A 4 -74.42 2.08 -22.85
N ALA A 5 -73.73 3.07 -22.31
CA ALA A 5 -72.28 3.13 -22.30
C ALA A 5 -71.76 2.16 -21.22
N ASP A 6 -71.45 0.93 -21.61
CA ASP A 6 -70.55 0.07 -20.85
C ASP A 6 -69.12 0.34 -21.34
N THR A 7 -68.55 1.45 -20.88
CA THR A 7 -67.12 1.70 -20.99
C THR A 7 -66.39 0.68 -20.12
N TRP A 8 -65.79 -0.31 -20.77
CA TRP A 8 -64.92 -1.29 -20.14
C TRP A 8 -63.73 -0.58 -19.51
N ASP A 9 -63.69 -0.59 -18.19
CA ASP A 9 -62.71 0.07 -17.35
C ASP A 9 -61.33 -0.61 -17.48
N LEU A 10 -60.53 -0.12 -18.43
CA LEU A 10 -59.14 -0.54 -18.65
C LEU A 10 -58.21 -0.25 -17.46
N PHE A 11 -58.63 0.57 -16.48
CA PHE A 11 -57.81 0.89 -15.31
C PHE A 11 -57.86 -0.19 -14.21
N SER A 12 -58.93 -0.99 -14.16
CA SER A 12 -59.10 -2.05 -13.15
C SER A 12 -57.98 -3.10 -13.13
N PRO A 13 -57.54 -3.69 -14.27
CA PRO A 13 -56.46 -4.67 -14.25
C PRO A 13 -55.10 -4.07 -13.85
N LEU A 14 -54.81 -2.81 -14.21
CA LEU A 14 -53.55 -2.14 -13.89
C LEU A 14 -53.45 -1.80 -12.40
N ILE A 15 -54.55 -1.37 -11.78
CA ILE A 15 -54.61 -1.13 -10.34
C ILE A 15 -54.51 -2.44 -9.57
N SER A 16 -55.17 -3.51 -10.06
CA SER A 16 -55.06 -4.85 -9.48
C SER A 16 -53.62 -5.39 -9.53
N LEU A 17 -52.91 -5.18 -10.64
CA LEU A 17 -51.48 -5.51 -10.79
C LEU A 17 -50.60 -4.74 -9.81
N TRP A 18 -50.89 -3.46 -9.56
CA TRP A 18 -50.11 -2.64 -8.64
C TRP A 18 -50.35 -2.99 -7.17
N ILE A 19 -51.61 -3.21 -6.78
CA ILE A 19 -51.99 -3.66 -5.43
C ILE A 19 -51.40 -5.05 -5.14
N ASN A 20 -51.44 -5.96 -6.11
CA ASN A 20 -50.95 -7.32 -5.94
C ASN A 20 -49.46 -7.51 -6.27
N ARG A 21 -48.69 -6.43 -6.48
CA ARG A 21 -47.26 -6.51 -6.85
C ARG A 21 -46.45 -7.35 -5.86
N PHE A 22 -46.79 -7.28 -4.58
CA PHE A 22 -46.13 -8.06 -3.53
C PHE A 22 -46.33 -9.57 -3.74
N TYR A 23 -47.55 -10.01 -4.07
CA TYR A 23 -47.84 -11.41 -4.37
C TYR A 23 -47.20 -11.88 -5.67
N ILE A 24 -47.10 -11.00 -6.67
CA ILE A 24 -46.39 -11.27 -7.92
C ILE A 24 -44.90 -11.47 -7.64
N TYR A 25 -44.28 -10.58 -6.88
CA TYR A 25 -42.87 -10.71 -6.48
C TYR A 25 -42.62 -11.95 -5.61
N LEU A 26 -43.53 -12.27 -4.70
CA LEU A 26 -43.45 -13.48 -3.89
C LEU A 26 -43.55 -14.74 -4.77
N GLY A 27 -44.46 -14.75 -5.76
CA GLY A 27 -44.57 -15.82 -6.75
C GLY A 27 -43.31 -15.99 -7.59
N PHE A 28 -42.69 -14.89 -8.03
CA PHE A 28 -41.39 -14.92 -8.72
C PHE A 28 -40.26 -15.43 -7.82
N ALA A 29 -40.21 -14.99 -6.56
CA ALA A 29 -39.20 -15.44 -5.60
C ALA A 29 -39.33 -16.94 -5.30
N VAL A 30 -40.56 -17.43 -5.13
CA VAL A 30 -40.82 -18.87 -4.90
C VAL A 30 -40.47 -19.69 -6.13
N SER A 31 -40.82 -19.24 -7.33
CA SER A 31 -40.49 -19.96 -8.57
C SER A 31 -38.98 -19.97 -8.88
N ILE A 32 -38.27 -18.87 -8.62
CA ILE A 32 -36.80 -18.82 -8.70
C ILE A 32 -36.18 -19.74 -7.64
N SER A 33 -36.70 -19.74 -6.41
CA SER A 33 -36.21 -20.63 -5.34
C SER A 33 -36.44 -22.09 -5.69
N LEU A 34 -37.62 -22.43 -6.22
CA LEU A 34 -37.95 -23.78 -6.67
C LEU A 34 -37.05 -24.21 -7.83
N TRP A 35 -36.77 -23.30 -8.77
CA TRP A 35 -35.85 -23.56 -9.89
C TRP A 35 -34.42 -23.79 -9.40
N ILE A 36 -33.93 -23.01 -8.43
CA ILE A 36 -32.63 -23.23 -7.79
C ILE A 36 -32.61 -24.58 -7.07
N CYS A 37 -33.66 -24.92 -6.31
CA CYS A 37 -33.78 -26.23 -5.66
C CYS A 37 -33.76 -27.38 -6.68
N VAL A 38 -34.50 -27.26 -7.79
CA VAL A 38 -34.49 -28.26 -8.87
C VAL A 38 -33.12 -28.35 -9.52
N GLN A 39 -32.42 -27.23 -9.77
CA GLN A 39 -31.05 -27.24 -10.28
C GLN A 39 -30.06 -27.89 -9.31
N ILE A 40 -30.23 -27.69 -8.00
CA ILE A 40 -29.45 -28.37 -6.97
C ILE A 40 -29.75 -29.86 -6.99
N VAL A 41 -31.02 -30.28 -7.02
CA VAL A 41 -31.40 -31.70 -7.08
C VAL A 41 -30.89 -32.36 -8.36
N ILE A 42 -31.00 -31.70 -9.52
CA ILE A 42 -30.45 -32.20 -10.80
C ILE A 42 -28.93 -32.28 -10.73
N LYS A 43 -28.22 -31.29 -10.16
CA LYS A 43 -26.77 -31.38 -9.94
C LYS A 43 -26.41 -32.50 -8.96
N THR A 44 -27.26 -32.77 -7.98
CA THR A 44 -27.04 -33.84 -6.99
C THR A 44 -27.30 -35.22 -7.61
N GLN A 45 -28.32 -35.35 -8.46
CA GLN A 45 -28.57 -36.57 -9.25
C GLN A 45 -27.54 -36.76 -10.36
N GLY A 46 -27.06 -35.69 -11.00
CA GLY A 46 -25.98 -35.72 -11.99
C GLY A 46 -24.63 -36.12 -11.38
N LYS A 47 -24.41 -35.84 -10.09
CA LYS A 47 -23.27 -36.37 -9.33
C LYS A 47 -23.47 -37.83 -8.89
N ASN A 48 -24.70 -38.26 -8.63
CA ASN A 48 -25.01 -39.65 -8.24
C ASN A 48 -25.19 -40.62 -9.44
N LEU A 49 -25.20 -40.13 -10.68
CA LEU A 49 -25.27 -40.97 -11.89
C LEU A 49 -23.92 -41.53 -12.33
N GLN A 50 -22.80 -41.06 -11.77
CA GLN A 50 -21.45 -41.58 -12.09
C GLN A 50 -20.94 -42.68 -11.15
N GLU A 51 -21.71 -43.11 -10.16
CA GLU A 51 -21.36 -44.26 -9.31
C GLU A 51 -22.47 -45.31 -9.31
N LYS A 52 -22.68 -45.98 -10.45
CA LYS A 52 -23.40 -47.27 -10.51
C LYS A 52 -22.78 -48.21 -11.55
N SER A 53 -21.80 -48.99 -11.13
CA SER A 53 -21.57 -50.34 -11.64
C SER A 53 -20.92 -51.18 -10.52
N VAL A 54 -21.25 -52.47 -10.47
CA VAL A 54 -20.80 -53.55 -9.52
C VAL A 54 -21.85 -53.92 -8.44
N PRO A 55 -22.10 -55.23 -8.19
CA PRO A 55 -23.46 -55.79 -8.24
C PRO A 55 -24.14 -56.16 -6.91
N LYS A 56 -25.44 -56.42 -7.05
CA LYS A 56 -26.39 -57.01 -6.10
C LYS A 56 -25.84 -58.20 -5.29
N ALA A 57 -25.78 -58.05 -3.97
CA ALA A 57 -26.14 -59.08 -3.00
C ALA A 57 -26.30 -58.43 -1.61
N ALA A 58 -27.23 -58.96 -0.81
CA ALA A 58 -27.63 -58.57 0.55
C ALA A 58 -28.62 -57.38 0.68
N GLN A 59 -29.85 -57.62 0.22
CA GLN A 59 -31.03 -57.23 0.99
C GLN A 59 -30.99 -58.00 2.32
N ASP A 60 -30.82 -57.30 3.44
CA ASP A 60 -31.52 -57.54 4.71
C ASP A 60 -30.86 -56.70 5.82
N LEU A 61 -31.41 -55.53 6.08
CA LEU A 61 -31.88 -55.10 7.41
C LEU A 61 -32.39 -53.65 7.29
N MET A 62 -33.71 -53.50 7.21
CA MET A 62 -34.37 -52.23 7.46
C MET A 62 -34.48 -52.03 8.98
N THR A 63 -33.84 -50.98 9.52
CA THR A 63 -34.38 -50.28 10.70
C THR A 63 -33.86 -48.84 10.75
N ASN A 64 -34.81 -47.93 10.99
CA ASN A 64 -34.68 -46.48 10.99
C ASN A 64 -33.51 -45.92 11.80
N GLY A 65 -32.76 -44.99 11.20
CA GLY A 65 -31.86 -44.10 11.91
C GLY A 65 -31.42 -42.96 11.00
N TYR A 66 -31.83 -41.74 11.32
CA TYR A 66 -31.36 -40.51 10.68
C TYR A 66 -29.82 -40.47 10.75
N VAL A 67 -29.14 -40.76 9.64
CA VAL A 67 -27.69 -40.57 9.54
C VAL A 67 -27.46 -39.08 9.34
N SER A 68 -27.08 -38.38 10.41
CA SER A 68 -26.41 -37.09 10.27
C SER A 68 -25.16 -37.32 9.43
N LEU A 69 -25.11 -36.76 8.22
CA LEU A 69 -23.87 -36.69 7.45
C LEU A 69 -22.88 -35.90 8.29
N GLN A 70 -21.95 -36.58 8.96
CA GLN A 70 -20.81 -35.95 9.59
C GLN A 70 -20.04 -35.20 8.48
N GLU A 71 -20.02 -33.87 8.53
CA GLU A 71 -19.09 -33.09 7.73
C GLU A 71 -17.68 -33.53 8.12
N LYS A 72 -17.00 -34.27 7.24
CA LYS A 72 -15.59 -34.64 7.44
C LYS A 72 -14.78 -33.34 7.54
N ASP A 73 -14.06 -33.16 8.64
CA ASP A 73 -13.11 -32.05 8.80
C ASP A 73 -12.04 -32.09 7.70
N ILE A 74 -12.15 -31.19 6.73
CA ILE A 74 -11.14 -31.03 5.67
C ILE A 74 -9.96 -30.26 6.28
N PHE A 75 -8.86 -30.97 6.59
CA PHE A 75 -7.61 -30.38 7.08
C PHE A 75 -6.70 -29.89 5.96
N VAL A 76 -6.80 -30.49 4.76
CA VAL A 76 -6.08 -30.10 3.55
C VAL A 76 -7.05 -30.21 2.37
N SER A 77 -7.29 -29.10 1.69
CA SER A 77 -8.19 -29.02 0.52
C SER A 77 -7.49 -29.31 -0.80
N GLY A 78 -6.17 -29.18 -0.84
CA GLY A 78 -5.35 -29.35 -2.05
C GLY A 78 -3.95 -28.80 -1.90
N VAL A 79 -3.16 -28.91 -2.98
CA VAL A 79 -1.78 -28.42 -3.05
C VAL A 79 -1.62 -27.50 -4.26
N LYS A 80 -0.98 -26.35 -4.07
CA LYS A 80 -0.57 -25.47 -5.18
C LYS A 80 0.94 -25.48 -5.29
N ILE A 81 1.45 -25.92 -6.43
CA ILE A 81 2.89 -26.03 -6.70
C ILE A 81 3.30 -24.88 -7.61
N PHE A 82 3.95 -23.89 -7.01
CA PHE A 82 4.55 -22.76 -7.69
C PHE A 82 5.95 -23.10 -8.13
N TYR A 83 6.32 -22.77 -9.38
CA TYR A 83 7.68 -22.99 -9.87
C TYR A 83 8.29 -21.74 -10.50
N GLY A 84 9.60 -21.58 -10.29
CA GLY A 84 10.48 -20.62 -10.95
C GLY A 84 11.60 -21.36 -11.65
N SER A 85 11.58 -21.38 -12.99
CA SER A 85 12.52 -22.14 -13.81
C SER A 85 13.03 -21.35 -15.00
N GLN A 86 14.32 -21.51 -15.32
CA GLN A 86 14.96 -20.98 -16.53
C GLN A 86 15.08 -22.06 -17.62
N THR A 87 15.60 -23.24 -17.26
CA THR A 87 15.89 -24.36 -18.19
C THR A 87 14.87 -25.49 -18.11
N GLY A 88 13.85 -25.38 -17.26
CA GLY A 88 12.77 -26.36 -17.14
C GLY A 88 12.90 -27.37 -15.99
N THR A 89 14.03 -27.45 -15.28
CA THR A 89 14.22 -28.44 -14.19
C THR A 89 13.19 -28.30 -13.07
N ALA A 90 12.97 -27.09 -12.55
CA ALA A 90 11.96 -26.85 -11.51
C ALA A 90 10.53 -27.11 -12.00
N LYS A 91 10.24 -26.86 -13.29
CA LYS A 91 8.96 -27.22 -13.92
C LYS A 91 8.77 -28.74 -13.97
N GLY A 92 9.80 -29.49 -14.36
CA GLY A 92 9.80 -30.95 -14.35
C GLY A 92 9.57 -31.52 -12.94
N PHE A 93 10.25 -30.96 -11.93
CA PHE A 93 10.03 -31.31 -10.54
C PHE A 93 8.60 -31.00 -10.07
N ALA A 94 8.02 -29.90 -10.53
CA ALA A 94 6.62 -29.56 -10.23
C ALA A 94 5.66 -30.62 -10.78
N THR A 95 5.87 -31.10 -12.01
CA THR A 95 5.07 -32.19 -12.60
C THR A 95 5.20 -33.49 -11.80
N VAL A 96 6.44 -33.89 -11.48
CA VAL A 96 6.71 -35.12 -10.70
C VAL A 96 6.11 -35.05 -9.30
N LEU A 97 6.09 -33.86 -8.67
CA LEU A 97 5.43 -33.68 -7.39
C LEU A 97 3.91 -33.70 -7.53
N ALA A 98 3.37 -33.08 -8.58
CA ALA A 98 1.93 -33.05 -8.82
C ALA A 98 1.36 -34.46 -8.99
N GLU A 99 2.01 -35.31 -9.77
CA GLU A 99 1.63 -36.72 -9.91
C GLU A 99 1.59 -37.45 -8.56
N ALA A 100 2.60 -37.23 -7.71
CA ALA A 100 2.66 -37.83 -6.38
C ALA A 100 1.58 -37.27 -5.43
N VAL A 101 1.17 -36.01 -5.57
CA VAL A 101 0.06 -35.44 -4.79
C VAL A 101 -1.28 -35.96 -5.30
N THR A 102 -1.47 -36.05 -6.62
CA THR A 102 -2.68 -36.62 -7.22
C THR A 102 -2.91 -38.05 -6.76
N SER A 103 -1.85 -38.85 -6.56
CA SER A 103 -1.98 -40.20 -5.99
C SER A 103 -2.44 -40.27 -4.52
N LEU A 104 -2.57 -39.12 -3.84
CA LEU A 104 -3.18 -39.01 -2.51
C LEU A 104 -4.64 -38.54 -2.56
N ASP A 105 -5.25 -38.55 -3.74
CA ASP A 105 -6.61 -38.05 -4.00
C ASP A 105 -6.81 -36.57 -3.61
N LEU A 106 -5.72 -35.78 -3.66
CA LEU A 106 -5.75 -34.35 -3.39
C LEU A 106 -5.75 -33.54 -4.69
N PRO A 107 -6.62 -32.51 -4.82
CA PRO A 107 -6.54 -31.56 -5.91
C PRO A 107 -5.17 -30.88 -5.94
N VAL A 108 -4.54 -30.84 -7.12
CA VAL A 108 -3.25 -30.19 -7.31
C VAL A 108 -3.27 -29.23 -8.49
N ALA A 109 -2.63 -28.09 -8.34
CA ALA A 109 -2.41 -27.12 -9.42
C ALA A 109 -0.93 -26.81 -9.54
N ILE A 110 -0.40 -26.84 -10.76
CA ILE A 110 0.95 -26.38 -11.09
C ILE A 110 0.84 -24.96 -11.64
N ILE A 111 1.59 -24.03 -11.07
CA ILE A 111 1.50 -22.60 -11.38
C ILE A 111 2.90 -22.07 -11.67
N ASN A 112 3.09 -21.50 -12.86
CA ASN A 112 4.29 -20.74 -13.19
C ASN A 112 4.29 -19.43 -12.40
N LEU A 113 5.36 -19.14 -11.66
CA LEU A 113 5.47 -17.87 -10.90
C LEU A 113 5.39 -16.63 -11.82
N LYS A 114 5.72 -16.77 -13.11
CA LYS A 114 5.63 -15.69 -14.10
C LYS A 114 4.19 -15.27 -14.37
N GLU A 115 3.26 -16.20 -14.24
CA GLU A 115 1.84 -16.03 -14.53
C GLU A 115 1.01 -15.77 -13.26
N TYR A 116 1.67 -15.72 -12.10
CA TYR A 116 1.03 -15.57 -10.80
C TYR A 116 1.26 -14.17 -10.23
N ASP A 117 0.18 -13.42 -10.01
CA ASP A 117 0.24 -12.12 -9.31
C ASP A 117 0.00 -12.32 -7.79
N PRO A 118 1.04 -12.19 -6.93
CA PRO A 118 0.88 -12.42 -5.50
C PRO A 118 -0.01 -11.38 -4.81
N ASP A 119 -0.13 -10.16 -5.35
CA ASP A 119 -1.05 -9.12 -4.84
C ASP A 119 -2.51 -9.59 -4.85
N ASP A 120 -2.88 -10.39 -5.85
CA ASP A 120 -4.27 -10.81 -6.08
C ASP A 120 -4.60 -12.13 -5.38
N HIS A 121 -3.66 -13.07 -5.41
CA HIS A 121 -3.97 -14.47 -5.14
C HIS A 121 -3.34 -15.01 -3.85
N LEU A 122 -2.24 -14.42 -3.36
CA LEU A 122 -1.51 -15.03 -2.24
C LEU A 122 -2.31 -15.00 -0.94
N ILE A 123 -3.10 -13.94 -0.75
CA ILE A 123 -3.98 -13.82 0.42
C ILE A 123 -5.12 -14.85 0.42
N GLU A 124 -5.53 -15.35 -0.74
CA GLU A 124 -6.55 -16.40 -0.85
C GLU A 124 -6.03 -17.72 -0.24
N GLU A 125 -4.72 -17.96 -0.33
CA GLU A 125 -4.07 -19.15 0.22
C GLU A 125 -4.02 -19.20 1.74
N VAL A 126 -4.21 -18.06 2.39
CA VAL A 126 -4.36 -17.96 3.86
C VAL A 126 -5.63 -18.66 4.33
N THR A 127 -6.68 -18.67 3.49
CA THR A 127 -7.99 -19.22 3.81
C THR A 127 -8.31 -20.53 3.11
N SER A 128 -7.62 -20.82 2.00
CA SER A 128 -7.95 -21.93 1.11
C SER A 128 -7.79 -23.31 1.75
N LYS A 129 -7.12 -23.42 2.91
CA LYS A 129 -6.61 -24.66 3.50
C LYS A 129 -5.70 -25.44 2.55
N ASN A 130 -5.17 -24.82 1.50
CA ASN A 130 -4.19 -25.46 0.63
C ASN A 130 -2.82 -25.53 1.32
N VAL A 131 -1.94 -26.37 0.78
CA VAL A 131 -0.50 -26.31 1.04
C VAL A 131 0.18 -25.73 -0.21
N CYS A 132 0.92 -24.64 -0.04
CA CYS A 132 1.66 -23.98 -1.12
C CYS A 132 3.10 -24.50 -1.18
N VAL A 133 3.51 -25.05 -2.31
CA VAL A 133 4.87 -25.54 -2.51
C VAL A 133 5.59 -24.62 -3.49
N PHE A 134 6.78 -24.14 -3.15
CA PHE A 134 7.61 -23.30 -4.02
C PHE A 134 8.86 -24.07 -4.46
N LEU A 135 8.95 -24.35 -5.76
CA LEU A 135 10.11 -24.97 -6.41
C LEU A 135 10.86 -23.91 -7.22
N VAL A 136 11.92 -23.33 -6.66
CA VAL A 136 12.57 -22.14 -7.24
C VAL A 136 14.05 -22.37 -7.49
N ALA A 137 14.49 -22.10 -8.71
CA ALA A 137 15.91 -22.14 -9.06
C ALA A 137 16.61 -20.82 -8.75
N THR A 138 17.83 -20.93 -8.23
CA THR A 138 18.79 -19.82 -8.20
C THR A 138 19.53 -19.77 -9.53
N TYR A 139 19.56 -18.60 -10.16
CA TYR A 139 20.26 -18.36 -11.42
C TYR A 139 21.56 -17.54 -11.19
N THR A 140 22.06 -16.88 -12.24
CA THR A 140 23.31 -16.09 -12.21
C THR A 140 23.32 -15.10 -11.05
N ASP A 141 24.49 -14.96 -10.39
CA ASP A 141 24.72 -14.04 -9.27
C ASP A 141 23.75 -14.16 -8.08
N GLY A 142 23.12 -15.33 -7.92
CA GLY A 142 22.18 -15.57 -6.84
C GLY A 142 20.79 -14.99 -7.06
N LEU A 143 20.51 -14.50 -8.27
CA LEU A 143 19.23 -13.90 -8.65
C LEU A 143 18.16 -14.98 -8.92
N PRO A 144 16.86 -14.65 -8.79
CA PRO A 144 15.77 -15.50 -9.26
C PRO A 144 15.86 -15.71 -10.77
N THR A 145 15.30 -16.83 -11.25
CA THR A 145 15.03 -17.01 -12.68
C THR A 145 14.07 -15.94 -13.19
N GLU A 146 14.08 -15.64 -14.49
CA GLU A 146 13.16 -14.65 -15.10
C GLU A 146 11.69 -14.94 -14.74
N SER A 147 11.31 -16.22 -14.71
CA SER A 147 9.96 -16.65 -14.35
C SER A 147 9.59 -16.48 -12.87
N ALA A 148 10.53 -16.11 -12.00
CA ALA A 148 10.29 -15.89 -10.56
C ALA A 148 10.69 -14.48 -10.09
N GLU A 149 11.24 -13.64 -10.98
CA GLU A 149 11.77 -12.32 -10.64
C GLU A 149 10.72 -11.42 -9.98
N TRP A 150 9.56 -11.27 -10.63
CA TRP A 150 8.45 -10.46 -10.11
C TRP A 150 7.98 -10.95 -8.73
N PHE A 151 7.75 -12.26 -8.59
CA PHE A 151 7.29 -12.84 -7.34
C PHE A 151 8.29 -12.63 -6.20
N CYS A 152 9.58 -12.89 -6.45
CA CYS A 152 10.62 -12.74 -5.44
C CYS A 152 10.77 -11.28 -5.00
N LYS A 153 10.75 -10.35 -5.96
CA LYS A 153 10.82 -8.92 -5.68
C LYS A 153 9.61 -8.43 -4.88
N TRP A 154 8.40 -8.82 -5.30
CA TRP A 154 7.19 -8.48 -4.57
C TRP A 154 7.24 -9.01 -3.13
N LEU A 155 7.70 -10.26 -2.96
CA LEU A 155 7.74 -10.91 -1.65
C LEU A 155 8.80 -10.27 -0.73
N GLU A 156 9.93 -9.87 -1.29
CA GLU A 156 10.93 -9.07 -0.59
C GLU A 156 10.34 -7.74 -0.12
N GLU A 157 9.78 -6.93 -1.04
CA GLU A 157 9.16 -5.64 -0.74
C GLU A 157 8.05 -5.76 0.31
N ALA A 158 7.16 -6.75 0.17
CA ALA A 158 6.08 -6.98 1.13
C ALA A 158 6.62 -7.35 2.51
N SER A 159 7.71 -8.12 2.59
CA SER A 159 8.28 -8.57 3.87
C SER A 159 9.00 -7.48 4.68
N ILE A 160 9.38 -6.39 4.02
CA ILE A 160 10.07 -5.24 4.63
C ILE A 160 9.17 -4.00 4.75
N ASP A 161 8.02 -4.01 4.08
CA ASP A 161 7.04 -2.94 4.11
C ASP A 161 6.13 -3.09 5.34
N PHE A 162 6.23 -2.14 6.27
CA PHE A 162 5.45 -2.11 7.51
C PHE A 162 3.92 -2.15 7.31
N ARG A 163 3.43 -1.81 6.11
CA ARG A 163 2.00 -1.90 5.77
C ARG A 163 1.51 -3.34 5.70
N PHE A 164 2.42 -4.30 5.49
CA PHE A 164 2.13 -5.72 5.61
C PHE A 164 2.47 -6.15 7.05
N GLY A 165 1.45 -6.46 7.85
CA GLY A 165 1.67 -6.95 9.21
C GLY A 165 2.45 -8.29 9.21
N LYS A 166 3.18 -8.57 10.30
CA LYS A 166 3.89 -9.85 10.54
C LYS A 166 2.98 -11.09 10.50
N THR A 167 1.66 -10.90 10.42
CA THR A 167 0.62 -11.94 10.32
C THR A 167 -0.07 -12.00 8.96
N TYR A 168 0.42 -11.26 7.94
CA TYR A 168 -0.23 -11.15 6.63
C TYR A 168 -0.55 -12.51 6.00
N LEU A 169 0.33 -13.50 6.18
CA LEU A 169 0.19 -14.87 5.69
C LEU A 169 -0.02 -15.91 6.81
N LYS A 170 -0.50 -15.52 8.01
CA LYS A 170 -0.61 -16.40 9.22
C LYS A 170 -1.30 -17.75 8.99
N GLY A 171 -2.23 -17.84 8.05
CA GLY A 171 -2.96 -19.07 7.71
C GLY A 171 -2.35 -19.88 6.55
N MET A 172 -1.37 -19.33 5.84
CA MET A 172 -0.78 -19.99 4.68
C MET A 172 0.23 -21.05 5.14
N ARG A 173 0.02 -22.31 4.72
CA ARG A 173 0.99 -23.39 4.95
C ARG A 173 1.85 -23.56 3.72
N TYR A 174 3.17 -23.65 3.89
CA TYR A 174 4.07 -23.73 2.76
C TYR A 174 5.26 -24.68 2.95
N ALA A 175 5.86 -25.09 1.82
CA ALA A 175 7.14 -25.76 1.76
C ALA A 175 7.96 -25.20 0.60
N VAL A 176 9.29 -25.15 0.74
CA VAL A 176 10.19 -24.62 -0.30
C VAL A 176 11.23 -25.67 -0.65
N PHE A 177 11.49 -25.84 -1.94
CA PHE A 177 12.65 -26.57 -2.45
C PHE A 177 13.41 -25.64 -3.40
N GLY A 178 14.63 -25.29 -3.01
CA GLY A 178 15.53 -24.54 -3.86
C GLY A 178 16.32 -25.48 -4.79
N LEU A 179 16.57 -25.01 -6.02
CA LEU A 179 17.52 -25.64 -6.94
C LEU A 179 18.76 -24.73 -7.02
N GLY A 180 19.91 -25.23 -6.62
CA GLY A 180 21.17 -24.47 -6.63
C GLY A 180 22.36 -25.34 -7.02
N ASN A 181 23.55 -24.73 -7.03
CA ASN A 181 24.81 -25.41 -7.23
C ASN A 181 25.83 -24.90 -6.22
N SER A 182 26.32 -25.77 -5.33
CA SER A 182 27.21 -25.38 -4.22
C SER A 182 28.64 -25.08 -4.66
N ALA A 183 28.98 -25.29 -5.95
CA ALA A 183 30.16 -24.68 -6.56
C ALA A 183 30.13 -23.14 -6.46
N TYR A 184 28.93 -22.54 -6.41
CA TYR A 184 28.75 -21.10 -6.16
C TYR A 184 28.42 -20.85 -4.68
N ALA A 185 29.39 -21.03 -3.79
CA ALA A 185 29.19 -21.02 -2.34
C ALA A 185 28.41 -19.80 -1.80
N SER A 186 28.68 -18.59 -2.29
CA SER A 186 27.99 -17.33 -1.90
C SER A 186 26.52 -17.27 -2.34
N HIS A 187 26.17 -17.98 -3.41
CA HIS A 187 24.85 -17.95 -4.05
C HIS A 187 24.08 -19.27 -3.91
N PHE A 188 24.65 -20.30 -3.28
CA PHE A 188 24.04 -21.61 -3.16
C PHE A 188 22.63 -21.55 -2.56
N ASN A 189 21.63 -21.94 -3.35
CA ASN A 189 20.21 -21.94 -2.98
C ASN A 189 19.68 -20.58 -2.48
N LYS A 190 20.34 -19.46 -2.84
CA LYS A 190 20.02 -18.11 -2.34
C LYS A 190 18.54 -17.74 -2.52
N VAL A 191 17.95 -18.03 -3.68
CA VAL A 191 16.54 -17.71 -3.98
C VAL A 191 15.59 -18.53 -3.10
N GLY A 192 15.80 -19.84 -3.00
CA GLY A 192 15.01 -20.71 -2.11
C GLY A 192 15.12 -20.31 -0.63
N LYS A 193 16.33 -19.93 -0.18
CA LYS A 193 16.57 -19.41 1.17
C LYS A 193 15.82 -18.09 1.41
N ASN A 194 15.83 -17.19 0.43
CA ASN A 194 15.16 -15.90 0.52
C ASN A 194 13.64 -16.05 0.53
N VAL A 195 13.05 -16.82 -0.39
CA VAL A 195 11.60 -17.11 -0.42
C VAL A 195 11.14 -17.71 0.91
N ASP A 196 11.88 -18.70 1.41
CA ASP A 196 11.59 -19.30 2.71
C ASP A 196 11.65 -18.28 3.87
N LYS A 197 12.64 -17.39 3.87
CA LYS A 197 12.78 -16.31 4.87
C LYS A 197 11.61 -15.33 4.80
N TRP A 198 11.29 -14.82 3.60
CA TRP A 198 10.30 -13.77 3.43
C TRP A 198 8.88 -14.26 3.72
N LEU A 199 8.51 -15.48 3.31
CA LEU A 199 7.24 -16.11 3.67
C LEU A 199 7.08 -16.23 5.19
N TRP A 200 8.14 -16.62 5.89
CA TRP A 200 8.14 -16.70 7.35
C TRP A 200 8.01 -15.33 8.02
N MET A 201 8.69 -14.29 7.52
CA MET A 201 8.57 -12.93 8.07
C MET A 201 7.15 -12.36 7.93
N LEU A 202 6.41 -12.79 6.91
CA LEU A 202 4.99 -12.46 6.73
C LEU A 202 4.03 -13.36 7.53
N GLY A 203 4.55 -14.28 8.35
CA GLY A 203 3.77 -15.13 9.24
C GLY A 203 3.33 -16.47 8.67
N ALA A 204 3.75 -16.85 7.46
CA ALA A 204 3.39 -18.14 6.87
C ALA A 204 4.00 -19.31 7.66
N HIS A 205 3.31 -20.46 7.62
CA HIS A 205 3.65 -21.63 8.40
C HIS A 205 4.39 -22.70 7.56
N ARG A 206 5.64 -22.99 7.91
CA ARG A 206 6.43 -24.06 7.27
C ARG A 206 5.87 -25.45 7.62
N VAL A 207 5.47 -26.21 6.62
CA VAL A 207 5.09 -27.62 6.75
C VAL A 207 6.31 -28.50 7.06
N MET A 208 7.46 -28.16 6.48
CA MET A 208 8.73 -28.85 6.71
C MET A 208 9.91 -27.91 6.45
N SER A 209 11.11 -28.33 6.87
CA SER A 209 12.35 -27.62 6.52
C SER A 209 12.49 -27.49 5.01
N ARG A 210 12.96 -26.33 4.55
CA ARG A 210 13.27 -26.11 3.13
C ARG A 210 14.24 -27.16 2.61
N GLY A 211 14.05 -27.61 1.38
CA GLY A 211 15.02 -28.42 0.65
C GLY A 211 16.02 -27.53 -0.07
N GLU A 212 17.28 -27.96 -0.10
CA GLU A 212 18.37 -27.28 -0.82
C GLU A 212 18.96 -28.32 -1.78
N GLY A 213 18.38 -28.41 -2.98
CA GLY A 213 18.87 -29.32 -4.03
C GLY A 213 20.17 -28.80 -4.63
N ASP A 214 21.11 -29.71 -4.90
CA ASP A 214 22.46 -29.35 -5.35
C ASP A 214 22.82 -30.01 -6.68
N CYS A 215 23.12 -29.20 -7.69
CA CYS A 215 23.66 -29.66 -8.97
C CYS A 215 25.14 -30.09 -8.86
N ASP A 216 25.87 -29.71 -7.80
CA ASP A 216 27.18 -30.27 -7.51
C ASP A 216 27.00 -31.70 -6.98
N VAL A 217 27.22 -32.68 -7.85
CA VAL A 217 27.12 -34.12 -7.54
C VAL A 217 27.99 -34.52 -6.36
N VAL A 218 29.15 -33.87 -6.16
CA VAL A 218 30.10 -34.21 -5.09
C VAL A 218 29.59 -33.76 -3.72
N LYS A 219 28.87 -32.64 -3.67
CA LYS A 219 28.34 -32.04 -2.44
C LYS A 219 26.85 -32.30 -2.20
N SER A 220 26.14 -32.79 -3.22
CA SER A 220 24.75 -33.22 -3.11
C SER A 220 24.59 -34.29 -2.03
N LYS A 221 23.59 -34.12 -1.17
CA LYS A 221 23.33 -35.05 -0.04
C LYS A 221 22.96 -36.45 -0.51
N HIS A 222 22.37 -36.54 -1.70
CA HIS A 222 21.89 -37.79 -2.29
C HIS A 222 22.55 -38.10 -3.64
N GLY A 223 23.62 -37.38 -4.01
CA GLY A 223 24.43 -37.62 -5.20
C GLY A 223 23.91 -37.02 -6.51
N SER A 224 22.75 -36.36 -6.52
CA SER A 224 22.30 -35.51 -7.61
C SER A 224 21.13 -34.63 -7.15
N ILE A 225 20.85 -33.55 -7.89
CA ILE A 225 19.70 -32.69 -7.60
C ILE A 225 18.36 -33.44 -7.71
N GLU A 226 18.23 -34.39 -8.65
CA GLU A 226 17.06 -35.25 -8.78
C GLU A 226 16.92 -36.20 -7.58
N ALA A 227 18.04 -36.69 -7.03
CA ALA A 227 18.04 -37.53 -5.84
C ALA A 227 17.71 -36.74 -4.57
N ASP A 228 18.26 -35.52 -4.44
CA ASP A 228 17.90 -34.58 -3.36
C ASP A 228 16.41 -34.25 -3.41
N PHE A 229 15.88 -33.96 -4.59
CA PHE A 229 14.47 -33.71 -4.80
C PHE A 229 13.62 -34.94 -4.49
N ARG A 230 14.04 -36.15 -4.90
CA ARG A 230 13.32 -37.39 -4.60
C ARG A 230 13.22 -37.64 -3.09
N ALA A 231 14.31 -37.47 -2.35
CA ALA A 231 14.33 -37.60 -0.89
C ALA A 231 13.43 -36.55 -0.22
N TRP A 232 13.51 -35.29 -0.66
CA TRP A 232 12.65 -34.21 -0.18
C TRP A 232 11.17 -34.47 -0.49
N LYS A 233 10.84 -34.92 -1.71
CA LYS A 233 9.48 -35.28 -2.15
C LYS A 233 8.88 -36.35 -1.26
N THR A 234 9.61 -37.44 -0.98
CA THR A 234 9.14 -38.51 -0.09
C THR A 234 8.80 -37.97 1.31
N LYS A 235 9.64 -37.09 1.85
CA LYS A 235 9.38 -36.43 3.14
C LYS A 235 8.16 -35.51 3.08
N PHE A 236 8.01 -34.72 2.01
CA PHE A 236 6.86 -33.84 1.81
C PHE A 236 5.54 -34.62 1.73
N ILE A 237 5.49 -35.69 0.94
CA ILE A 237 4.32 -36.57 0.81
C ILE A 237 3.94 -37.16 2.18
N SER A 238 4.92 -37.61 2.96
CA SER A 238 4.68 -38.12 4.32
C SER A 238 4.09 -37.05 5.25
N GLN A 239 4.56 -35.80 5.16
CA GLN A 239 4.01 -34.67 5.93
C GLN A 239 2.61 -34.29 5.46
N LEU A 240 2.36 -34.33 4.15
CA LEU A 240 1.05 -34.02 3.56
C LEU A 240 -0.01 -35.04 4.01
N GLN A 241 0.32 -36.33 4.03
CA GLN A 241 -0.54 -37.38 4.56
C GLN A 241 -0.83 -37.19 6.06
N ALA A 242 0.16 -36.80 6.87
CA ALA A 242 -0.05 -36.48 8.28
C ALA A 242 -1.00 -35.27 8.46
N LEU A 243 -0.81 -34.22 7.66
CA LEU A 243 -1.69 -33.05 7.65
C LEU A 243 -3.13 -33.40 7.22
N GLN A 244 -3.31 -34.31 6.26
CA GLN A 244 -4.62 -34.77 5.81
C GLN A 244 -5.39 -35.51 6.91
N LYS A 245 -4.68 -36.25 7.78
CA LYS A 245 -5.22 -36.92 8.95
C LYS A 245 -5.48 -35.99 10.15
N GLY A 246 -5.14 -34.70 10.04
CA GLY A 246 -5.22 -33.76 11.16
C GLY A 246 -4.14 -33.95 12.22
N GLU A 247 -3.11 -34.76 11.95
CA GLU A 247 -2.00 -34.97 12.88
C GLU A 247 -1.16 -33.68 13.00
N ARG A 248 -1.22 -33.03 14.16
CA ARG A 248 -0.30 -31.94 14.53
C ARG A 248 1.03 -32.54 14.99
N LYS A 249 1.83 -33.13 14.08
CA LYS A 249 3.26 -33.33 14.39
C LYS A 249 3.90 -31.96 14.63
N LYS A 250 4.90 -31.90 15.52
CA LYS A 250 5.68 -30.67 15.78
C LYS A 250 6.13 -30.09 14.43
N SER A 251 5.46 -29.02 14.02
CA SER A 251 5.98 -28.10 13.00
C SER A 251 7.40 -27.70 13.38
N CYS A 252 8.24 -27.33 12.40
CA CYS A 252 9.57 -26.80 12.69
C CYS A 252 9.46 -25.79 13.85
N GLY A 253 10.14 -26.05 14.97
CA GLY A 253 9.81 -25.50 16.29
C GLY A 253 10.02 -24.00 16.51
N GLY A 254 10.04 -23.20 15.44
CA GLY A 254 10.05 -21.73 15.47
C GLY A 254 11.28 -21.08 16.11
N HIS A 255 12.11 -21.82 16.85
CA HIS A 255 13.28 -21.33 17.58
C HIS A 255 14.46 -20.90 16.70
N CYS A 256 14.31 -20.94 15.37
CA CYS A 256 15.30 -20.44 14.42
C CYS A 256 15.26 -18.90 14.36
N LYS A 257 15.88 -18.22 15.33
CA LYS A 257 15.94 -16.74 15.44
C LYS A 257 16.48 -16.00 14.19
N LYS A 258 16.99 -16.71 13.15
CA LYS A 258 17.57 -16.10 11.93
C LYS A 258 17.14 -16.75 10.60
N GLY A 259 16.09 -17.57 10.56
CA GLY A 259 15.61 -18.19 9.31
C GLY A 259 16.55 -19.24 8.67
N LYS A 260 17.59 -19.70 9.37
CA LYS A 260 18.45 -20.81 8.94
C LYS A 260 18.01 -22.11 9.63
N CYS A 261 17.62 -23.12 8.86
CA CYS A 261 17.48 -24.50 9.33
C CYS A 261 18.58 -25.34 8.65
N GLU A 262 19.64 -25.72 9.36
CA GLU A 262 20.54 -26.78 8.91
C GLU A 262 20.21 -28.06 9.65
N SER A 263 20.26 -29.19 8.93
CA SER A 263 20.04 -30.52 9.48
C SER A 263 21.31 -30.98 10.21
N HIS A 264 21.43 -30.70 11.51
CA HIS A 264 22.55 -31.24 12.29
C HIS A 264 22.30 -32.71 12.65
N GLN A 265 23.18 -33.59 12.15
CA GLN A 265 23.40 -34.91 12.72
C GLN A 265 24.45 -34.80 13.83
N HIS A 266 24.26 -35.61 14.88
CA HIS A 266 25.08 -35.70 16.07
C HIS A 266 26.59 -35.82 15.76
N GLY A 267 27.35 -34.83 16.24
CA GLY A 267 28.78 -34.92 16.53
C GLY A 267 28.98 -34.37 17.94
N SER A 268 29.65 -35.16 18.78
CA SER A 268 29.92 -34.98 20.19
C SER A 268 30.95 -33.88 20.48
N GLU A 269 30.93 -33.38 21.73
CA GLU A 269 31.97 -32.60 22.43
C GLU A 269 32.07 -31.11 22.01
N GLU A 270 32.08 -30.09 22.88
CA GLU A 270 32.42 -29.98 24.31
C GLU A 270 31.45 -29.01 25.01
N ARG A 271 31.25 -29.24 26.32
CA ARG A 271 30.47 -28.38 27.23
C ARG A 271 31.40 -27.33 27.83
N GLU A 272 31.05 -26.06 27.72
CA GLU A 272 31.47 -25.06 28.69
C GLU A 272 30.23 -24.45 29.35
N GLU A 273 30.27 -24.49 30.68
CA GLU A 273 29.26 -24.02 31.61
C GLU A 273 29.36 -22.50 31.75
N GLY A 274 28.22 -21.82 31.65
CA GLY A 274 28.08 -20.39 31.92
C GLY A 274 26.66 -20.11 32.37
N SER A 275 26.55 -19.75 33.64
CA SER A 275 25.38 -19.72 34.52
C SER A 275 24.64 -18.39 34.56
N HIS A 276 23.40 -18.44 35.09
CA HIS A 276 22.59 -17.34 35.66
C HIS A 276 22.08 -16.28 34.66
N GLU A 277 20.88 -15.70 34.75
CA GLU A 277 19.76 -15.82 35.67
C GLU A 277 18.51 -15.28 34.96
N GLN A 278 17.34 -15.80 35.31
CA GLN A 278 16.05 -15.26 34.92
C GLN A 278 15.80 -13.97 35.69
N ASP A 279 15.39 -12.90 35.02
CA ASP A 279 14.70 -11.81 35.72
C ASP A 279 13.46 -11.36 34.93
N GLU A 280 12.36 -11.36 35.66
CA GLU A 280 11.00 -11.15 35.18
C GLU A 280 10.71 -9.65 35.02
N LEU A 281 10.29 -9.26 33.82
CA LEU A 281 9.92 -7.89 33.46
C LEU A 281 8.55 -7.52 34.02
N HIS A 282 8.53 -6.84 35.17
CA HIS A 282 7.40 -6.04 35.64
C HIS A 282 7.70 -4.54 35.44
N HIS A 283 7.30 -3.98 34.30
CA HIS A 283 7.23 -2.53 34.13
C HIS A 283 5.85 -2.03 34.58
N ARG A 284 5.81 -1.32 35.70
CA ARG A 284 4.70 -0.45 36.10
C ARG A 284 5.08 0.99 35.74
N ASP A 285 4.15 1.62 35.03
CA ASP A 285 4.18 3.02 34.65
C ASP A 285 4.14 3.92 35.88
N THR A 286 5.03 4.91 35.94
CA THR A 286 4.80 6.11 36.75
C THR A 286 5.38 7.29 35.99
N GLU A 287 4.46 8.04 35.41
CA GLU A 287 4.64 9.40 34.90
C GLU A 287 4.96 10.30 36.09
N GLU A 288 6.04 11.08 36.00
CA GLU A 288 6.13 12.43 36.57
C GLU A 288 7.44 13.09 36.08
N GLU A 289 7.26 14.15 35.30
CA GLU A 289 8.29 15.08 34.83
C GLU A 289 8.61 16.09 35.95
N GLU A 290 9.90 16.36 36.20
CA GLU A 290 10.52 17.68 36.55
C GLU A 290 11.95 17.51 37.14
N PRO A 291 12.79 18.56 37.16
CA PRO A 291 14.24 18.46 36.90
C PRO A 291 15.13 18.63 38.14
N PHE A 292 16.39 18.18 38.08
CA PHE A 292 17.61 19.01 38.19
C PHE A 292 18.87 18.15 38.25
N GLU A 293 19.96 18.76 37.79
CA GLU A 293 21.32 18.26 37.62
C GLU A 293 21.95 17.69 38.90
N SER A 294 22.66 16.58 38.76
CA SER A 294 23.80 16.27 39.63
C SER A 294 24.91 15.64 38.80
N SER A 295 26.05 16.33 38.85
CA SER A 295 27.35 15.91 38.34
C SER A 295 27.92 14.79 39.22
N SER A 296 28.30 13.68 38.61
CA SER A 296 29.33 12.79 39.14
C SER A 296 29.95 12.00 37.98
N GLU A 297 31.23 12.24 37.77
CA GLU A 297 32.10 11.54 36.84
C GLU A 297 32.31 10.10 37.35
N GLU A 298 31.99 9.10 36.54
CA GLU A 298 32.52 7.74 36.72
C GLU A 298 32.84 7.10 35.37
N GLU A 299 33.80 6.19 35.46
CA GLU A 299 34.80 5.83 34.48
C GLU A 299 34.32 4.95 33.32
N PHE A 300 35.00 5.16 32.19
CA PHE A 300 35.53 4.17 31.24
C PHE A 300 35.11 2.70 31.45
N GLY A 301 34.15 2.25 30.63
CA GLY A 301 33.94 0.83 30.31
C GLY A 301 33.90 0.68 28.79
N GLY A 302 35.02 0.22 28.22
CA GLY A 302 35.04 -0.20 26.82
C GLY A 302 34.38 -1.56 26.69
N GLU A 303 33.55 -1.77 25.68
CA GLU A 303 33.21 -3.12 25.21
C GLU A 303 32.63 -3.09 23.79
N ASP A 304 33.36 -3.82 22.93
CA ASP A 304 32.97 -4.50 21.71
C ASP A 304 32.12 -3.80 20.64
N HIS A 305 32.82 -3.50 19.53
CA HIS A 305 32.28 -3.39 18.19
C HIS A 305 31.52 -4.67 17.78
N GLN A 306 30.29 -4.84 18.27
CA GLN A 306 29.37 -5.81 17.70
C GLN A 306 29.07 -5.41 16.25
N SER A 307 29.47 -6.28 15.33
CA SER A 307 29.22 -6.14 13.90
C SER A 307 27.75 -5.76 13.63
N LEU A 308 27.54 -4.63 12.97
CA LEU A 308 26.25 -4.00 12.61
C LEU A 308 25.37 -4.80 11.61
N ASN A 309 25.31 -6.12 11.74
CA ASN A 309 24.41 -6.98 10.94
C ASN A 309 23.20 -7.50 11.74
N SER A 310 22.85 -6.87 12.86
CA SER A 310 21.57 -7.10 13.53
C SER A 310 20.47 -6.23 12.91
N ILE A 311 19.32 -6.86 12.69
CA ILE A 311 18.11 -6.23 12.15
C ILE A 311 17.64 -5.16 13.14
N VAL A 312 17.62 -3.90 12.71
CA VAL A 312 17.07 -2.77 13.47
C VAL A 312 15.59 -2.63 13.13
N ASP A 313 14.71 -2.77 14.13
CA ASP A 313 13.26 -2.53 13.99
C ASP A 313 12.96 -1.00 13.93
N VAL A 314 11.83 -0.61 13.36
CA VAL A 314 11.36 0.78 13.31
C VAL A 314 11.11 1.34 14.72
N GLU A 315 10.78 0.49 15.69
CA GLU A 315 10.73 0.88 17.11
C GLU A 315 12.13 1.17 17.68
N ASP A 316 13.16 0.50 17.18
CA ASP A 316 14.55 0.73 17.59
C ASP A 316 15.17 1.96 16.91
N LEU A 317 14.56 2.52 15.86
CA LEU A 317 14.95 3.84 15.34
C LEU A 317 14.74 4.94 16.38
N GLY A 318 13.74 4.81 17.26
CA GLY A 318 13.60 5.70 18.42
C GLY A 318 14.86 5.65 19.29
N LYS A 319 15.31 4.44 19.63
CA LYS A 319 16.54 4.22 20.42
C LYS A 319 17.79 4.69 19.69
N ILE A 320 17.94 4.42 18.39
CA ILE A 320 19.08 4.93 17.59
C ILE A 320 19.05 6.46 17.53
N MET A 321 17.88 7.06 17.35
CA MET A 321 17.76 8.51 17.30
C MET A 321 17.98 9.13 18.69
N ASP A 322 17.64 8.41 19.76
CA ASP A 322 17.94 8.80 21.14
C ASP A 322 19.42 8.60 21.48
N HIS A 323 20.10 7.58 20.94
CA HIS A 323 21.57 7.44 20.99
C HIS A 323 22.25 8.56 20.21
N VAL A 324 21.78 8.88 19.00
CA VAL A 324 22.27 10.03 18.21
C VAL A 324 21.98 11.35 18.92
N LYS A 325 20.83 11.48 19.60
CA LYS A 325 20.53 12.66 20.44
C LYS A 325 21.39 12.69 21.70
N LYS A 326 21.71 11.54 22.29
CA LYS A 326 22.58 11.43 23.47
C LYS A 326 24.01 11.79 23.09
N GLU A 327 24.54 11.23 22.00
CA GLU A 327 25.82 11.65 21.41
C GLU A 327 25.80 13.13 21.03
N LYS A 328 24.67 13.64 20.52
CA LYS A 328 24.51 15.07 20.20
C LYS A 328 24.46 15.93 21.46
N ARG A 329 23.83 15.47 22.56
CA ARG A 329 23.81 16.15 23.86
C ARG A 329 25.18 16.11 24.53
N GLU A 330 25.90 15.00 24.43
CA GLU A 330 27.27 14.85 24.94
C GLU A 330 28.24 15.73 24.13
N LYS A 331 28.07 15.80 22.81
CA LYS A 331 28.79 16.76 21.96
C LYS A 331 28.39 18.21 22.26
N GLU A 332 27.10 18.50 22.47
CA GLU A 332 26.61 19.83 22.86
C GLU A 332 27.15 20.24 24.24
N GLN A 333 27.30 19.32 25.20
CA GLN A 333 27.90 19.59 26.52
C GLN A 333 29.44 19.75 26.46
N GLN A 334 30.12 19.04 25.56
CA GLN A 334 31.54 19.28 25.27
C GLN A 334 31.76 20.59 24.51
N GLU A 335 30.85 20.97 23.62
CA GLU A 335 30.90 22.20 22.82
C GLU A 335 30.38 23.43 23.59
N GLU A 336 29.54 23.30 24.60
CA GLU A 336 29.15 24.39 25.50
C GLU A 336 30.35 24.93 26.31
N LYS A 337 31.35 24.08 26.60
CA LYS A 337 32.63 24.51 27.18
C LYS A 337 33.54 25.27 26.20
N SER A 338 33.21 25.28 24.91
CA SER A 338 33.98 25.95 23.85
C SER A 338 33.02 26.66 22.90
N GLY A 339 32.66 27.91 23.21
CA GLY A 339 31.64 28.72 22.52
C GLY A 339 31.61 28.67 20.98
N LEU A 340 31.04 27.60 20.41
CA LEU A 340 30.93 27.30 18.98
C LEU A 340 29.48 26.93 18.61
N PHE A 341 28.50 27.70 19.11
CA PHE A 341 27.09 27.59 18.71
C PHE A 341 26.80 27.91 17.22
N ARG A 342 27.81 28.09 16.36
CA ARG A 342 27.63 28.42 14.92
C ARG A 342 27.87 27.27 13.94
N ASN A 343 28.27 26.07 14.41
CA ASN A 343 28.71 24.99 13.51
C ASN A 343 27.78 23.76 13.39
N MET A 344 26.60 23.73 14.02
CA MET A 344 25.68 22.57 13.96
C MET A 344 25.24 22.12 12.54
N GLY A 345 25.44 22.95 11.53
CA GLY A 345 25.05 22.65 10.15
C GLY A 345 26.17 22.16 9.24
N ARG A 346 27.44 22.25 9.66
CA ARG A 346 28.60 22.05 8.78
C ARG A 346 29.37 20.77 9.14
N ASN A 347 29.74 19.98 8.14
CA ASN A 347 30.70 18.88 8.31
C ASN A 347 32.12 19.44 8.51
N GLU A 348 33.10 18.56 8.78
CA GLU A 348 34.52 18.90 8.97
C GLU A 348 35.08 19.80 7.84
N ASP A 349 34.56 19.65 6.62
CA ASP A 349 34.93 20.44 5.43
C ASP A 349 34.20 21.79 5.27
N GLY A 350 33.35 22.19 6.23
CA GLY A 350 32.57 23.44 6.16
C GLY A 350 31.31 23.38 5.27
N GLU A 351 31.03 22.25 4.60
CA GLU A 351 29.80 22.05 3.81
C GLU A 351 28.58 21.79 4.69
N ARG A 352 27.39 22.24 4.23
CA ARG A 352 26.12 21.90 4.91
C ARG A 352 25.88 20.39 4.90
N ARG A 353 25.40 19.84 6.02
CA ARG A 353 25.06 18.40 6.15
C ARG A 353 23.94 18.00 5.18
N ALA A 354 24.04 16.79 4.61
CA ALA A 354 22.96 16.17 3.83
C ALA A 354 21.71 15.91 4.69
N MET A 355 20.52 16.07 4.11
CA MET A 355 19.24 15.76 4.79
C MET A 355 19.05 14.25 4.94
N ILE A 356 19.44 13.49 3.93
CA ILE A 356 19.42 12.03 3.90
C ILE A 356 20.71 11.50 4.54
N THR A 357 20.61 11.04 5.79
CA THR A 357 21.70 10.34 6.46
C THR A 357 21.85 8.90 5.93
N PRO A 358 23.00 8.22 6.11
CA PRO A 358 23.16 6.82 5.69
C PRO A 358 22.10 5.88 6.29
N ALA A 359 21.80 6.02 7.59
CA ALA A 359 20.75 5.24 8.25
C ALA A 359 19.35 5.51 7.68
N LEU A 360 19.03 6.79 7.41
CA LEU A 360 17.76 7.16 6.79
C LEU A 360 17.66 6.63 5.35
N ARG A 361 18.77 6.65 4.60
CA ARG A 361 18.84 6.10 3.25
C ARG A 361 18.50 4.62 3.25
N GLU A 362 19.16 3.83 4.11
CA GLU A 362 18.91 2.40 4.21
C GLU A 362 17.44 2.08 4.54
N ALA A 363 16.87 2.78 5.52
CA ALA A 363 15.48 2.61 5.92
C ALA A 363 14.48 2.97 4.81
N LEU A 364 14.67 4.10 4.13
CA LEU A 364 13.79 4.55 3.05
C LEU A 364 13.92 3.68 1.79
N THR A 365 15.14 3.25 1.45
CA THR A 365 15.36 2.33 0.33
C THR A 365 14.65 0.99 0.57
N LYS A 366 14.70 0.44 1.79
CA LYS A 366 13.91 -0.76 2.16
C LYS A 366 12.41 -0.54 1.97
N GLN A 367 11.90 0.68 2.16
CA GLN A 367 10.49 0.99 1.95
C GLN A 367 10.13 1.33 0.49
N GLY A 368 11.05 1.08 -0.45
CA GLY A 368 10.86 1.23 -1.89
C GLY A 368 11.05 2.66 -2.41
N TYR A 369 11.76 3.52 -1.69
CA TYR A 369 12.11 4.87 -2.17
C TYR A 369 13.33 4.80 -3.08
N GLN A 370 13.25 5.48 -4.22
CA GLN A 370 14.42 5.81 -5.02
C GLN A 370 14.89 7.21 -4.60
N LEU A 371 15.88 7.25 -3.72
CA LEU A 371 16.40 8.48 -3.13
C LEU A 371 17.36 9.18 -4.09
N ILE A 372 17.21 10.49 -4.22
CA ILE A 372 17.89 11.35 -5.20
C ILE A 372 18.72 12.37 -4.44
N GLY A 373 20.01 12.41 -4.72
CA GLY A 373 20.95 13.29 -4.04
C GLY A 373 20.91 13.18 -2.52
N SER A 374 20.89 14.34 -1.88
CA SER A 374 21.00 14.55 -0.44
C SER A 374 19.68 14.86 0.26
N HIS A 375 18.58 15.10 -0.46
CA HIS A 375 17.30 15.52 0.15
C HIS A 375 16.01 15.15 -0.61
N SER A 376 16.11 14.50 -1.77
CA SER A 376 14.96 14.24 -2.66
C SER A 376 14.64 12.75 -2.79
N GLY A 377 13.47 12.42 -3.32
CA GLY A 377 13.14 11.02 -3.64
C GLY A 377 11.87 10.85 -4.46
N VAL A 378 11.79 9.73 -5.17
CA VAL A 378 10.67 9.34 -6.03
C VAL A 378 10.19 7.93 -5.69
N LYS A 379 8.88 7.68 -5.85
CA LYS A 379 8.27 6.36 -5.62
C LYS A 379 7.10 6.14 -6.58
N LEU A 380 6.82 4.88 -6.94
CA LEU A 380 5.57 4.51 -7.59
C LEU A 380 4.42 4.44 -6.58
N CYS A 381 3.38 5.24 -6.80
CA CYS A 381 2.18 5.18 -5.98
C CYS A 381 1.35 3.91 -6.30
N ARG A 382 0.48 3.52 -5.36
CA ARG A 382 -0.44 2.37 -5.53
C ARG A 382 -1.27 2.47 -6.81
N TRP A 383 -1.76 3.67 -7.12
CA TRP A 383 -2.67 3.90 -8.24
C TRP A 383 -1.98 3.89 -9.60
N THR A 384 -0.70 4.24 -9.66
CA THR A 384 0.13 4.02 -10.86
C THR A 384 0.19 2.53 -11.20
N LYS A 385 0.49 1.70 -10.19
CA LYS A 385 0.51 0.22 -10.35
C LYS A 385 -0.86 -0.34 -10.74
N SER A 386 -1.93 0.18 -10.13
CA SER A 386 -3.32 -0.22 -10.41
C SER A 386 -3.74 0.10 -11.85
N MET A 387 -3.48 1.32 -12.30
CA MET A 387 -3.90 1.79 -13.63
C MET A 387 -3.04 1.18 -14.76
N LEU A 388 -1.76 0.86 -14.50
CA LEU A 388 -0.94 0.04 -15.42
C LEU A 388 -1.57 -1.32 -15.71
N ARG A 389 -2.29 -1.89 -14.73
CA ARG A 389 -3.02 -3.15 -14.85
C ARG A 389 -4.48 -2.98 -15.29
N GLY A 390 -4.91 -1.75 -15.56
CA GLY A 390 -6.29 -1.43 -15.92
C GLY A 390 -7.31 -1.71 -14.81
N ARG A 391 -6.89 -1.54 -13.55
CA ARG A 391 -7.72 -1.78 -12.35
C ARG A 391 -8.20 -0.49 -11.68
N GLY A 392 -8.16 0.64 -12.40
CA GLY A 392 -8.60 1.95 -11.92
C GLY A 392 -7.46 2.86 -11.50
N GLY A 393 -7.67 4.16 -11.70
CA GLY A 393 -6.81 5.25 -11.25
C GLY A 393 -7.14 5.76 -9.84
N CYS A 394 -6.36 6.73 -9.35
CA CYS A 394 -6.68 7.42 -8.10
C CYS A 394 -7.86 8.37 -8.27
N TYR A 395 -8.42 8.89 -7.17
CA TYR A 395 -9.49 9.89 -7.20
C TYR A 395 -9.15 11.14 -8.03
N LYS A 396 -7.87 11.51 -8.18
CA LYS A 396 -7.48 12.65 -9.04
C LYS A 396 -7.70 12.37 -10.54
N HIS A 397 -7.76 11.09 -10.94
CA HIS A 397 -8.22 10.71 -12.27
C HIS A 397 -9.68 11.12 -12.45
N THR A 398 -10.54 10.71 -11.52
CA THR A 398 -11.97 11.05 -11.50
C THR A 398 -12.19 12.56 -11.45
N PHE A 399 -11.43 13.28 -10.63
CA PHE A 399 -11.65 14.71 -10.36
C PHE A 399 -11.09 15.62 -11.45
N TYR A 400 -9.89 15.30 -11.98
CA TYR A 400 -9.10 16.21 -12.82
C TYR A 400 -8.57 15.57 -14.11
N GLY A 401 -8.88 14.31 -14.38
CA GLY A 401 -8.40 13.61 -15.57
C GLY A 401 -6.92 13.22 -15.52
N ILE A 402 -6.31 13.10 -14.33
CA ILE A 402 -4.93 12.60 -14.21
C ILE A 402 -4.86 11.15 -14.71
N GLU A 403 -3.92 10.87 -15.60
CA GLU A 403 -3.55 9.51 -16.01
C GLU A 403 -2.60 8.92 -14.95
N SER A 404 -3.13 8.17 -13.98
CA SER A 404 -2.36 7.70 -12.82
C SER A 404 -1.16 6.83 -13.20
N HIS A 405 -1.25 6.07 -14.29
CA HIS A 405 -0.12 5.28 -14.85
C HIS A 405 0.99 6.13 -15.45
N ARG A 406 0.76 7.43 -15.69
CA ARG A 406 1.74 8.43 -16.16
C ARG A 406 2.10 9.47 -15.08
N CYS A 407 1.70 9.22 -13.83
CA CYS A 407 1.94 10.10 -12.71
C CYS A 407 3.18 9.67 -11.92
N MET A 408 4.12 10.59 -11.78
CA MET A 408 5.31 10.46 -10.94
C MET A 408 5.06 11.12 -9.58
N GLU A 409 5.16 10.36 -8.50
CA GLU A 409 5.08 10.89 -7.13
C GLU A 409 6.49 11.11 -6.58
N THR A 410 6.84 12.37 -6.31
CA THR A 410 8.19 12.78 -5.90
C THR A 410 8.13 13.83 -4.79
N THR A 411 9.28 14.09 -4.19
CA THR A 411 9.48 15.28 -3.34
C THR A 411 10.90 15.80 -3.51
N PRO A 412 11.08 17.13 -3.67
CA PRO A 412 12.38 17.78 -3.56
C PRO A 412 12.78 18.06 -2.11
N SER A 413 11.94 17.75 -1.12
CA SER A 413 12.25 17.96 0.30
C SER A 413 11.60 16.87 1.16
N LEU A 414 12.40 16.00 1.77
CA LEU A 414 11.91 15.08 2.80
C LEU A 414 11.53 15.79 4.11
N ALA A 415 11.96 17.05 4.29
CA ALA A 415 11.70 17.83 5.49
C ALA A 415 10.30 18.44 5.51
N CYS A 416 9.71 18.56 6.70
CA CYS A 416 8.42 19.20 6.92
C CYS A 416 8.46 20.16 8.12
N ALA A 417 7.61 21.20 8.10
CA ALA A 417 7.39 22.09 9.24
C ALA A 417 6.37 21.57 10.26
N ASN A 418 5.73 20.43 9.98
CA ASN A 418 4.69 19.83 10.83
C ASN A 418 5.08 18.41 11.27
N LYS A 419 4.55 17.98 12.43
CA LYS A 419 4.65 16.61 12.96
C LYS A 419 3.25 16.03 13.15
N CYS A 420 2.48 15.94 12.07
CA CYS A 420 1.08 15.54 12.16
C CYS A 420 0.89 14.13 12.75
N VAL A 421 -0.10 13.96 13.63
CA VAL A 421 -0.40 12.69 14.33
C VAL A 421 -0.85 11.57 13.39
N PHE A 422 -1.42 11.91 12.24
CA PHE A 422 -1.84 10.98 11.20
C PHE A 422 -0.75 10.74 10.14
N CYS A 423 0.41 11.39 10.27
CA CYS A 423 1.51 11.18 9.34
C CYS A 423 2.00 9.74 9.45
N TRP A 424 1.80 8.98 8.38
CA TRP A 424 2.13 7.56 8.27
C TRP A 424 3.63 7.23 8.46
N ARG A 425 4.48 8.24 8.64
CA ARG A 425 5.93 8.15 8.88
C ARG A 425 6.34 8.25 10.34
N HIS A 426 5.40 8.41 11.26
CA HIS A 426 5.63 8.39 12.71
C HIS A 426 6.80 9.31 13.14
N HIS A 427 6.89 10.49 12.54
CA HIS A 427 7.89 11.53 12.87
C HIS A 427 9.37 11.16 12.64
N THR A 428 9.66 10.12 11.85
CA THR A 428 11.05 9.73 11.49
C THR A 428 11.71 10.64 10.46
N ASN A 429 10.92 11.41 9.71
CA ASN A 429 11.45 12.31 8.70
C ASN A 429 12.14 13.53 9.32
N PRO A 430 13.12 14.12 8.61
CA PRO A 430 13.67 15.42 8.96
C PRO A 430 12.56 16.46 9.16
N VAL A 431 12.74 17.35 10.12
CA VAL A 431 11.82 18.47 10.37
C VAL A 431 12.60 19.77 10.48
N GLY A 432 11.99 20.87 10.06
CA GLY A 432 12.62 22.17 10.14
C GLY A 432 11.67 23.31 9.81
N THR A 433 12.01 24.50 10.30
CA THR A 433 11.35 25.76 9.99
C THR A 433 12.05 26.54 8.88
N GLU A 434 13.24 26.09 8.47
CA GLU A 434 14.06 26.72 7.43
C GLU A 434 14.96 25.67 6.74
N TRP A 435 15.49 26.01 5.57
CA TRP A 435 16.41 25.15 4.84
C TRP A 435 17.84 25.25 5.37
N ARG A 436 18.34 24.17 5.98
CA ARG A 436 19.68 24.10 6.58
C ARG A 436 20.60 23.01 6.03
N TRP A 437 20.18 22.35 4.95
CA TRP A 437 20.89 21.19 4.40
C TRP A 437 21.69 21.53 3.14
N LYS A 438 22.54 20.59 2.71
CA LYS A 438 23.10 20.57 1.36
C LYS A 438 21.94 20.68 0.35
N MET A 439 22.12 21.52 -0.66
CA MET A 439 21.09 21.82 -1.65
C MET A 439 21.55 21.29 -3.01
N ASP A 440 20.84 20.28 -3.50
CA ASP A 440 21.04 19.73 -4.83
C ASP A 440 20.33 20.60 -5.88
N GLN A 441 20.84 20.56 -7.11
CA GLN A 441 20.31 21.37 -8.21
C GLN A 441 19.02 20.77 -8.78
N PRO A 442 18.02 21.60 -9.13
CA PRO A 442 16.70 21.13 -9.56
C PRO A 442 16.77 20.34 -10.89
N GLU A 443 17.70 20.66 -11.78
CA GLU A 443 17.94 19.92 -13.03
C GLU A 443 18.37 18.47 -12.77
N MET A 444 19.28 18.26 -11.81
CA MET A 444 19.71 16.93 -11.41
C MET A 444 18.54 16.16 -10.76
N ILE A 445 17.81 16.81 -9.86
CA ILE A 445 16.68 16.18 -9.16
C ILE A 445 15.62 15.71 -10.14
N LEU A 446 15.24 16.55 -11.12
CA LEU A 446 14.23 16.19 -12.10
C LEU A 446 14.70 15.05 -13.02
N LYS A 447 15.94 15.13 -13.51
CA LYS A 447 16.51 14.11 -14.38
C LYS A 447 16.51 12.74 -13.69
N GLU A 448 17.07 12.66 -12.48
CA GLU A 448 17.12 11.42 -11.72
C GLU A 448 15.71 10.94 -11.31
N ALA A 449 14.77 11.85 -11.02
CA ALA A 449 13.40 11.47 -10.72
C ALA A 449 12.71 10.77 -11.89
N ILE A 450 12.85 11.32 -13.11
CA ILE A 450 12.29 10.72 -14.33
C ILE A 450 12.97 9.37 -14.61
N GLU A 451 14.29 9.30 -14.55
CA GLU A 451 15.04 8.06 -14.81
C GLU A 451 14.66 6.95 -13.81
N ASN A 452 14.61 7.28 -12.51
CA ASN A 452 14.21 6.33 -11.47
C ASN A 452 12.74 5.92 -11.61
N HIS A 453 11.83 6.85 -11.94
CA HIS A 453 10.44 6.52 -12.22
C HIS A 453 10.32 5.54 -13.39
N GLN A 454 10.97 5.84 -14.52
CA GLN A 454 10.99 4.97 -15.70
C GLN A 454 11.60 3.59 -15.39
N ASN A 455 12.67 3.53 -14.59
CA ASN A 455 13.26 2.27 -14.19
C ASN A 455 12.31 1.44 -13.31
N MET A 456 11.55 2.07 -12.41
CA MET A 456 10.50 1.38 -11.66
C MET A 456 9.35 0.91 -12.57
N ILE A 457 8.94 1.69 -13.58
CA ILE A 457 7.93 1.27 -14.56
C ILE A 457 8.44 0.08 -15.39
N LYS A 458 9.70 0.08 -15.85
CA LYS A 458 10.29 -1.04 -16.60
C LYS A 458 10.20 -2.38 -15.87
N GLN A 459 10.26 -2.36 -14.53
CA GLN A 459 10.11 -3.57 -13.70
C GLN A 459 8.71 -4.19 -13.76
N PHE A 460 7.71 -3.49 -14.32
CA PHE A 460 6.38 -4.03 -14.61
C PHE A 460 6.27 -4.72 -15.97
N LYS A 461 7.35 -4.71 -16.77
CA LYS A 461 7.34 -5.38 -18.08
C LYS A 461 7.15 -6.89 -17.90
N GLY A 462 6.08 -7.42 -18.51
CA GLY A 462 5.76 -8.85 -18.44
C GLY A 462 5.09 -9.30 -17.14
N VAL A 463 4.79 -8.38 -16.22
CA VAL A 463 4.03 -8.69 -15.01
C VAL A 463 2.57 -9.01 -15.39
N PRO A 464 1.96 -10.07 -14.83
CA PRO A 464 0.57 -10.42 -15.12
C PRO A 464 -0.40 -9.25 -14.92
N GLY A 465 -1.36 -9.13 -15.85
CA GLY A 465 -2.40 -8.11 -15.84
C GLY A 465 -1.96 -6.72 -16.33
N VAL A 466 -0.66 -6.46 -16.51
CA VAL A 466 -0.19 -5.17 -17.06
C VAL A 466 -0.63 -5.04 -18.52
N LYS A 467 -1.34 -3.96 -18.84
CA LYS A 467 -1.79 -3.65 -20.21
C LYS A 467 -0.62 -3.06 -21.00
N ALA A 468 -0.31 -3.61 -22.18
CA ALA A 468 0.83 -3.18 -23.01
C ALA A 468 0.77 -1.68 -23.37
N GLU A 469 -0.40 -1.19 -23.79
CA GLU A 469 -0.64 0.23 -24.08
C GLU A 469 -0.35 1.12 -22.85
N ARG A 470 -0.86 0.75 -21.67
CA ARG A 470 -0.63 1.50 -20.43
C ARG A 470 0.85 1.49 -20.01
N PHE A 471 1.55 0.39 -20.25
CA PHE A 471 2.99 0.29 -20.02
C PHE A 471 3.77 1.24 -20.92
N GLU A 472 3.45 1.28 -22.22
CA GLU A 472 4.08 2.19 -23.18
C GLU A 472 3.81 3.67 -22.83
N GLU A 473 2.56 4.01 -22.49
CA GLU A 473 2.18 5.34 -22.02
C GLU A 473 2.91 5.72 -20.72
N GLY A 474 3.02 4.79 -19.78
CA GLY A 474 3.63 4.98 -18.46
C GLY A 474 5.13 5.25 -18.50
N MET A 475 5.81 4.91 -19.61
CA MET A 475 7.22 5.29 -19.82
C MET A 475 7.41 6.80 -20.02
N THR A 476 6.35 7.53 -20.36
CA THR A 476 6.38 9.00 -20.52
C THR A 476 5.57 9.68 -19.42
N VAL A 477 6.29 10.23 -18.44
CA VAL A 477 5.70 11.01 -17.34
C VAL A 477 4.93 12.21 -17.89
N LYS A 478 3.70 12.41 -17.44
CA LYS A 478 2.82 13.54 -17.83
C LYS A 478 2.35 14.35 -16.63
N HIS A 479 2.36 13.76 -15.45
CA HIS A 479 1.93 14.38 -14.20
C HIS A 479 2.98 14.16 -13.13
N CYS A 480 3.27 15.19 -12.34
CA CYS A 480 4.16 15.15 -11.20
C CYS A 480 3.38 15.55 -9.94
N ALA A 481 3.19 14.59 -9.03
CA ALA A 481 2.63 14.81 -7.72
C ALA A 481 3.77 15.11 -6.73
N LEU A 482 3.89 16.38 -6.35
CA LEU A 482 4.81 16.84 -5.31
C LEU A 482 4.13 16.65 -3.96
N SER A 483 4.00 15.39 -3.57
CA SER A 483 3.26 14.97 -2.38
C SER A 483 3.77 13.69 -1.75
N LEU A 484 4.96 13.20 -2.14
CA LEU A 484 5.47 11.91 -1.66
C LEU A 484 5.64 11.91 -0.13
N VAL A 485 6.37 12.89 0.37
CA VAL A 485 6.66 13.10 1.79
C VAL A 485 7.28 14.49 1.98
N GLY A 486 7.26 14.99 3.22
CA GLY A 486 7.77 16.31 3.54
C GLY A 486 6.86 17.41 3.04
N GLU A 487 7.41 18.61 2.95
CA GLU A 487 6.74 19.80 2.42
C GLU A 487 7.59 20.37 1.28
N PRO A 488 7.26 20.06 0.01
CA PRO A 488 8.06 20.45 -1.16
C PRO A 488 8.38 21.93 -1.28
N ILE A 489 7.47 22.81 -0.81
CA ILE A 489 7.66 24.26 -0.84
C ILE A 489 8.83 24.74 0.04
N MET A 490 9.33 23.90 0.96
CA MET A 490 10.56 24.19 1.72
C MET A 490 11.82 24.19 0.85
N TYR A 491 11.78 23.58 -0.34
CA TYR A 491 12.93 23.56 -1.24
C TYR A 491 13.16 24.96 -1.82
N PRO A 492 14.31 25.62 -1.58
CA PRO A 492 14.52 27.01 -1.97
C PRO A 492 14.38 27.26 -3.49
N GLU A 493 14.70 26.26 -4.31
CA GLU A 493 14.62 26.32 -5.78
C GLU A 493 13.29 25.73 -6.32
N ILE A 494 12.21 25.73 -5.52
CA ILE A 494 10.93 25.12 -5.92
C ILE A 494 10.35 25.73 -7.21
N ASN A 495 10.44 27.05 -7.40
CA ASN A 495 9.99 27.71 -8.64
C ASN A 495 10.79 27.23 -9.86
N ARG A 496 12.12 27.13 -9.72
CA ARG A 496 12.98 26.58 -10.79
C ARG A 496 12.61 25.14 -11.11
N PHE A 497 12.35 24.33 -10.09
CA PHE A 497 11.90 22.94 -10.26
C PHE A 497 10.55 22.84 -10.99
N LEU A 498 9.58 23.69 -10.64
CA LEU A 498 8.27 23.76 -11.32
C LEU A 498 8.40 24.15 -12.79
N LYS A 499 9.22 25.18 -13.09
CA LYS A 499 9.55 25.57 -14.47
C LYS A 499 10.11 24.42 -15.29
N LEU A 500 11.06 23.66 -14.74
CA LEU A 500 11.64 22.51 -15.42
C LEU A 500 10.58 21.42 -15.72
N LEU A 501 9.65 21.17 -14.80
CA LEU A 501 8.53 20.25 -15.06
C LEU A 501 7.70 20.71 -16.26
N HIS A 502 7.31 21.99 -16.30
CA HIS A 502 6.49 22.54 -17.39
C HIS A 502 7.23 22.58 -18.72
N GLN A 503 8.54 22.87 -18.72
CA GLN A 503 9.39 22.76 -19.92
C GLN A 503 9.43 21.33 -20.47
N CYS A 504 9.37 20.32 -19.59
CA CYS A 504 9.23 18.91 -19.98
C CYS A 504 7.77 18.51 -20.31
N LYS A 505 6.83 19.47 -20.37
CA LYS A 505 5.39 19.25 -20.56
C LYS A 505 4.76 18.35 -19.48
N ILE A 506 5.31 18.37 -18.28
CA ILE A 506 4.81 17.64 -17.12
C ILE A 506 3.97 18.59 -16.26
N SER A 507 2.71 18.24 -16.02
CA SER A 507 1.85 19.00 -15.11
C SER A 507 2.25 18.82 -13.64
N SER A 508 2.08 19.86 -12.83
CA SER A 508 2.57 19.94 -11.44
C SER A 508 1.44 20.04 -10.42
N PHE A 509 1.40 19.11 -9.46
CA PHE A 509 0.46 19.12 -8.34
C PHE A 509 1.25 19.32 -7.04
N LEU A 510 1.28 20.56 -6.54
CA LEU A 510 2.09 20.94 -5.38
C LEU A 510 1.25 20.91 -4.10
N VAL A 511 1.70 20.20 -3.07
CA VAL A 511 1.05 20.16 -1.75
C VAL A 511 1.90 20.89 -0.70
N THR A 512 1.25 21.70 0.13
CA THR A 512 1.84 22.39 1.30
C THR A 512 0.91 22.29 2.50
N ASN A 513 1.48 22.40 3.70
CA ASN A 513 0.73 22.39 4.97
C ASN A 513 0.57 23.81 5.54
N ALA A 514 0.66 24.83 4.69
CA ALA A 514 0.35 26.23 5.01
C ALA A 514 1.18 26.83 6.17
N GLN A 515 2.49 26.54 6.23
CA GLN A 515 3.42 27.18 7.18
C GLN A 515 4.36 28.21 6.55
N PHE A 516 4.34 28.31 5.21
CA PHE A 516 5.27 29.09 4.40
C PHE A 516 4.51 30.13 3.53
N PRO A 517 3.85 31.14 4.14
CA PRO A 517 3.00 32.08 3.41
C PRO A 517 3.77 32.96 2.43
N ALA A 518 5.06 33.27 2.69
CA ALA A 518 5.87 34.07 1.78
C ALA A 518 6.19 33.30 0.49
N GLU A 519 6.55 32.03 0.64
CA GLU A 519 6.84 31.10 -0.45
C GLU A 519 5.58 30.84 -1.27
N ILE A 520 4.41 30.71 -0.64
CA ILE A 520 3.13 30.61 -1.38
C ILE A 520 2.90 31.87 -2.21
N ARG A 521 3.09 33.08 -1.66
CA ARG A 521 2.92 34.33 -2.43
C ARG A 521 3.87 34.39 -3.63
N ASN A 522 5.14 34.04 -3.42
CA ASN A 522 6.19 34.08 -4.43
C ASN A 522 6.17 32.88 -5.40
N LEU A 523 5.28 31.91 -5.17
CA LEU A 523 5.16 30.73 -6.03
C LEU A 523 4.72 31.13 -7.44
N GLU A 524 5.46 30.68 -8.44
CA GLU A 524 5.10 30.82 -9.85
C GLU A 524 3.89 29.92 -10.20
N PRO A 525 3.23 30.13 -11.37
CA PRO A 525 2.06 29.35 -11.74
C PRO A 525 2.31 27.85 -11.70
N VAL A 526 1.44 27.12 -10.98
CA VAL A 526 1.41 25.66 -10.93
C VAL A 526 0.13 25.15 -11.56
N THR A 527 0.12 23.93 -12.11
CA THR A 527 -1.11 23.34 -12.65
C THR A 527 -2.22 23.29 -11.60
N GLN A 528 -1.90 22.86 -10.38
CA GLN A 528 -2.81 22.89 -9.24
C GLN A 528 -2.07 22.95 -7.90
N LEU A 529 -2.41 23.93 -7.06
CA LEU A 529 -1.83 24.17 -5.73
C LEU A 529 -2.76 23.64 -4.63
N TYR A 530 -2.24 22.81 -3.73
CA TYR A 530 -2.98 22.23 -2.61
C TYR A 530 -2.48 22.79 -1.30
N VAL A 531 -3.41 23.14 -0.42
CA VAL A 531 -3.16 23.33 1.00
C VAL A 531 -3.89 22.22 1.76
N SER A 532 -3.16 21.49 2.61
CA SER A 532 -3.77 20.57 3.58
C SER A 532 -4.45 21.37 4.69
N VAL A 533 -5.75 21.16 4.87
CA VAL A 533 -6.59 21.81 5.90
C VAL A 533 -7.11 20.70 6.80
N ASP A 534 -6.22 20.08 7.57
CA ASP A 534 -6.55 18.89 8.37
C ASP A 534 -7.32 19.24 9.66
N ALA A 535 -7.28 20.51 10.07
CA ALA A 535 -7.93 21.05 11.26
C ALA A 535 -8.46 22.47 11.00
N SER A 536 -9.59 22.83 11.62
CA SER A 536 -10.26 24.11 11.34
C SER A 536 -10.06 25.19 12.41
N THR A 537 -9.52 24.83 13.58
CA THR A 537 -9.26 25.76 14.69
C THR A 537 -7.79 25.73 15.11
N LYS A 538 -7.36 26.77 15.83
CA LYS A 538 -5.99 26.86 16.35
C LYS A 538 -5.64 25.66 17.24
N ASP A 539 -6.56 25.24 18.09
CA ASP A 539 -6.33 24.16 19.04
C ASP A 539 -6.33 22.79 18.35
N SER A 540 -7.26 22.55 17.42
CA SER A 540 -7.26 21.32 16.63
C SER A 540 -6.02 21.22 15.74
N LEU A 541 -5.57 22.32 15.12
CA LEU A 541 -4.34 22.35 14.33
C LEU A 541 -3.09 22.07 15.19
N LYS A 542 -3.00 22.66 16.39
CA LYS A 542 -1.89 22.38 17.31
C LYS A 542 -1.85 20.91 17.73
N LYS A 543 -3.02 20.32 18.00
CA LYS A 543 -3.15 18.93 18.45
C LYS A 543 -2.85 17.93 17.34
N ILE A 544 -3.41 18.16 16.15
CA ILE A 544 -3.38 17.23 15.03
C ILE A 544 -2.10 17.40 14.22
N ASP A 545 -1.78 18.60 13.75
CA ASP A 545 -0.66 18.84 12.83
C ASP A 545 0.67 19.01 13.54
N ARG A 546 0.62 19.43 14.81
CA ARG A 546 1.79 19.74 15.64
C ARG A 546 2.83 20.57 14.88
N PRO A 547 2.48 21.79 14.42
CA PRO A 547 3.41 22.65 13.70
C PRO A 547 4.61 23.06 14.57
N LEU A 548 5.77 23.26 13.94
CA LEU A 548 6.99 23.68 14.65
C LEU A 548 7.05 25.19 14.94
N PHE A 549 6.35 26.00 14.14
CA PHE A 549 6.34 27.45 14.31
C PHE A 549 5.50 27.86 15.53
N LYS A 550 5.95 28.86 16.29
CA LYS A 550 5.18 29.42 17.42
C LYS A 550 3.96 30.21 16.95
N ASP A 551 4.08 30.87 15.81
CA ASP A 551 3.06 31.66 15.11
C ASP A 551 2.28 30.84 14.05
N PHE A 552 2.26 29.51 14.19
CA PHE A 552 1.71 28.57 13.21
C PHE A 552 0.29 28.90 12.72
N TRP A 553 -0.58 29.38 13.61
CA TRP A 553 -1.96 29.71 13.26
C TRP A 553 -2.03 30.95 12.36
N GLN A 554 -1.23 31.98 12.66
CA GLN A 554 -1.19 33.18 11.83
C GLN A 554 -0.60 32.87 10.45
N ARG A 555 0.46 32.04 10.41
CA ARG A 555 1.05 31.54 9.16
C ARG A 555 0.01 30.78 8.33
N PHE A 556 -0.74 29.90 8.98
CA PHE A 556 -1.81 29.14 8.35
C PHE A 556 -2.85 30.06 7.71
N LEU A 557 -3.42 31.01 8.46
CA LEU A 557 -4.38 31.97 7.92
C LEU A 557 -3.80 32.82 6.78
N ASP A 558 -2.54 33.25 6.90
CA ASP A 558 -1.89 34.05 5.87
C ASP A 558 -1.53 33.24 4.61
N SER A 559 -1.29 31.94 4.76
CA SER A 559 -1.15 30.99 3.65
C SER A 559 -2.49 30.80 2.93
N LEU A 560 -3.61 30.72 3.65
CA LEU A 560 -4.95 30.66 3.02
C LEU A 560 -5.26 31.94 2.22
N LYS A 561 -4.95 33.12 2.78
CA LYS A 561 -5.08 34.40 2.05
C LYS A 561 -4.14 34.47 0.83
N ALA A 562 -2.92 33.97 0.97
CA ALA A 562 -1.96 33.91 -0.14
C ALA A 562 -2.41 32.96 -1.25
N LEU A 563 -3.14 31.90 -0.90
CA LEU A 563 -3.76 30.99 -1.85
C LEU A 563 -4.95 31.65 -2.56
N ALA A 564 -5.77 32.44 -1.86
CA ALA A 564 -6.93 33.16 -2.42
C ALA A 564 -6.58 34.12 -3.58
N VAL A 565 -5.38 34.69 -3.55
CA VAL A 565 -4.91 35.63 -4.58
C VAL A 565 -4.30 34.93 -5.80
N LYS A 566 -4.14 33.61 -5.77
CA LYS A 566 -3.64 32.85 -6.92
C LYS A 566 -4.70 32.80 -8.02
N GLN A 567 -4.24 32.95 -9.26
CA GLN A 567 -5.12 32.91 -10.43
C GLN A 567 -5.32 31.48 -10.95
N GLN A 568 -4.31 30.61 -10.80
CA GLN A 568 -4.35 29.20 -11.18
C GLN A 568 -5.11 28.36 -10.14
N ARG A 569 -5.36 27.09 -10.47
CA ARG A 569 -6.18 26.19 -9.66
C ARG A 569 -5.64 25.99 -8.24
N THR A 570 -6.54 26.12 -7.27
CA THR A 570 -6.29 25.99 -5.83
C THR A 570 -7.21 24.96 -5.19
N VAL A 571 -6.69 24.22 -4.21
CA VAL A 571 -7.42 23.13 -3.56
C VAL A 571 -7.20 23.15 -2.06
N TYR A 572 -8.29 23.03 -1.32
CA TYR A 572 -8.22 22.59 0.08
C TYR A 572 -8.33 21.08 0.13
N ARG A 573 -7.36 20.43 0.77
CA ARG A 573 -7.38 19.00 1.00
C ARG A 573 -7.71 18.74 2.46
N LEU A 574 -8.88 18.18 2.71
CA LEU A 574 -9.37 17.81 4.04
C LEU A 574 -9.23 16.30 4.21
N THR A 575 -8.52 15.90 5.26
CA THR A 575 -8.49 14.51 5.70
C THR A 575 -9.51 14.33 6.82
N LEU A 576 -10.63 13.66 6.54
CA LEU A 576 -11.66 13.41 7.56
C LEU A 576 -11.27 12.25 8.46
N VAL A 577 -11.31 12.52 9.76
CA VAL A 577 -11.07 11.55 10.82
C VAL A 577 -12.29 11.59 11.75
N LYS A 578 -13.00 10.46 11.82
CA LYS A 578 -14.20 10.34 12.64
C LYS A 578 -13.89 10.68 14.10
N ALA A 579 -14.79 11.42 14.74
CA ALA A 579 -14.68 11.94 16.11
C ALA A 579 -13.58 13.01 16.36
N TRP A 580 -12.81 13.42 15.35
CA TRP A 580 -11.77 14.45 15.54
C TRP A 580 -12.12 15.78 14.89
N ASN A 581 -12.57 15.77 13.63
CA ASN A 581 -12.83 17.01 12.87
C ASN A 581 -14.21 17.07 12.21
N VAL A 582 -15.07 16.08 12.45
CA VAL A 582 -16.43 16.05 11.87
C VAL A 582 -17.32 17.15 12.46
N ASP A 583 -17.13 17.52 13.72
CA ASP A 583 -18.00 18.48 14.43
C ASP A 583 -17.63 19.97 14.19
N GLU A 584 -16.54 20.26 13.47
CA GLU A 584 -16.02 21.62 13.27
C GLU A 584 -16.51 22.31 11.97
N LEU A 585 -17.68 21.91 11.43
CA LEU A 585 -18.20 22.38 10.13
C LEU A 585 -18.20 23.91 9.95
N GLN A 586 -18.67 24.65 10.95
CA GLN A 586 -18.76 26.10 10.88
C GLN A 586 -17.39 26.77 10.77
N ALA A 587 -16.37 26.20 11.43
CA ALA A 587 -15.00 26.71 11.36
C ALA A 587 -14.37 26.37 10.00
N TYR A 588 -14.62 25.19 9.44
CA TYR A 588 -14.23 24.89 8.06
C TYR A 588 -14.86 25.86 7.06
N ALA A 589 -16.16 26.16 7.18
CA ALA A 589 -16.83 27.14 6.32
C ALA A 589 -16.17 28.52 6.40
N GLN A 590 -15.77 28.98 7.59
CA GLN A 590 -15.04 30.25 7.76
C GLN A 590 -13.67 30.24 7.07
N LEU A 591 -12.93 29.13 7.14
CA LEU A 591 -11.65 29.00 6.43
C LEU A 591 -11.84 29.00 4.91
N VAL A 592 -12.89 28.34 4.41
CA VAL A 592 -13.26 28.37 2.98
C VAL A 592 -13.57 29.79 2.54
N SER A 593 -14.37 30.54 3.30
CA SER A 593 -14.63 31.95 3.01
C SER A 593 -13.37 32.82 3.03
N LEU A 594 -12.39 32.49 3.87
CA LEU A 594 -11.13 33.24 3.97
C LEU A 594 -10.23 33.04 2.74
N GLY A 595 -10.04 31.79 2.29
CA GLY A 595 -9.09 31.51 1.21
C GLY A 595 -9.71 31.24 -0.16
N ASN A 596 -11.04 31.12 -0.26
CA ASN A 596 -11.81 30.98 -1.51
C ASN A 596 -11.17 30.01 -2.54
N PRO A 597 -10.88 28.75 -2.16
CA PRO A 597 -10.26 27.79 -3.06
C PRO A 597 -11.18 27.45 -4.24
N ASP A 598 -10.62 27.01 -5.36
CA ASP A 598 -11.41 26.51 -6.49
C ASP A 598 -12.15 25.20 -6.15
N PHE A 599 -11.47 24.34 -5.39
CA PHE A 599 -11.94 23.01 -5.04
C PHE A 599 -11.67 22.67 -3.57
N ILE A 600 -12.51 21.80 -3.00
CA ILE A 600 -12.29 21.18 -1.70
C ILE A 600 -12.33 19.68 -1.91
N GLU A 601 -11.18 19.03 -1.77
CA GLU A 601 -11.05 17.59 -1.73
C GLU A 601 -11.29 17.09 -0.32
N VAL A 602 -12.32 16.27 -0.16
CA VAL A 602 -12.63 15.65 1.13
C VAL A 602 -12.31 14.17 1.02
N LYS A 603 -11.32 13.71 1.81
CA LYS A 603 -10.85 12.33 1.79
C LYS A 603 -10.98 11.70 3.17
N GLY A 604 -11.65 10.54 3.24
CA GLY A 604 -11.64 9.72 4.45
C GLY A 604 -10.24 9.20 4.78
N VAL A 605 -9.84 9.29 6.06
CA VAL A 605 -8.56 8.74 6.52
C VAL A 605 -8.52 7.23 6.27
N THR A 606 -7.37 6.72 5.83
CA THR A 606 -7.14 5.28 5.70
C THR A 606 -6.19 4.85 6.80
N TYR A 607 -6.53 3.75 7.49
CA TYR A 607 -5.66 3.18 8.50
C TYR A 607 -4.47 2.45 7.87
N CYS A 608 -3.28 2.81 8.32
CA CYS A 608 -2.01 2.33 7.77
C CYS A 608 -1.22 1.45 8.77
N GLY A 609 -1.86 0.95 9.82
CA GLY A 609 -1.23 0.14 10.87
C GLY A 609 -1.16 0.84 12.23
N GLU A 610 -0.76 0.08 13.25
CA GLU A 610 -0.52 0.59 14.61
C GLU A 610 0.83 1.30 14.66
N SER A 611 0.91 2.37 15.44
CA SER A 611 2.18 3.03 15.72
C SER A 611 2.16 3.64 17.10
N SER A 612 3.31 3.64 17.77
CA SER A 612 3.47 4.32 19.07
C SER A 612 3.16 5.83 19.02
N ALA A 613 3.24 6.45 17.84
CA ALA A 613 3.04 7.88 17.66
C ALA A 613 1.59 8.33 17.37
N SER A 614 0.68 7.39 17.08
CA SER A 614 -0.68 7.70 16.63
C SER A 614 -1.73 6.93 17.42
N SER A 615 -2.74 7.64 17.94
CA SER A 615 -3.93 7.06 18.57
C SER A 615 -5.02 6.67 17.56
N LEU A 616 -4.74 6.76 16.26
CA LEU A 616 -5.70 6.43 15.21
C LEU A 616 -5.99 4.93 15.22
N THR A 617 -7.27 4.57 15.24
CA THR A 617 -7.74 3.18 15.17
C THR A 617 -8.74 3.01 14.03
N MET A 618 -9.14 1.77 13.73
CA MET A 618 -10.15 1.51 12.70
C MET A 618 -11.51 2.18 12.97
N ALA A 619 -11.85 2.45 14.23
CA ALA A 619 -13.08 3.17 14.59
C ALA A 619 -13.08 4.65 14.13
N HIS A 620 -11.91 5.19 13.82
CA HIS A 620 -11.76 6.57 13.35
C HIS A 620 -11.85 6.70 11.82
N VAL A 621 -11.91 5.59 11.08
CA VAL A 621 -12.04 5.59 9.61
C VAL A 621 -13.52 5.78 9.25
N PRO A 622 -13.89 6.87 8.55
CA PRO A 622 -15.26 7.08 8.13
C PRO A 622 -15.63 6.17 6.95
N TRP A 623 -16.87 5.71 6.92
CA TRP A 623 -17.48 5.08 5.75
C TRP A 623 -17.78 6.11 4.67
N HIS A 624 -18.02 5.65 3.44
CA HIS A 624 -18.27 6.56 2.33
C HIS A 624 -19.51 7.41 2.54
N GLU A 625 -20.58 6.81 3.06
CA GLU A 625 -21.83 7.49 3.39
C GLU A 625 -21.63 8.56 4.48
N GLU A 626 -20.71 8.35 5.42
CA GLU A 626 -20.37 9.35 6.45
C GLU A 626 -19.60 10.53 5.84
N VAL A 627 -18.71 10.27 4.86
CA VAL A 627 -18.02 11.34 4.12
C VAL A 627 -19.02 12.13 3.27
N VAL A 628 -19.97 11.45 2.60
CA VAL A 628 -21.05 12.08 1.83
C VAL A 628 -21.89 13.00 2.74
N GLN A 629 -22.29 12.51 3.92
CA GLN A 629 -23.08 13.28 4.87
C GLN A 629 -22.33 14.55 5.33
N PHE A 630 -21.07 14.42 5.74
CA PHE A 630 -20.23 15.57 6.10
C PHE A 630 -20.14 16.60 4.98
N VAL A 631 -19.96 16.12 3.73
CA VAL A 631 -19.83 17.00 2.57
C VAL A 631 -21.14 17.76 2.29
N HIS A 632 -22.30 17.11 2.44
CA HIS A 632 -23.59 17.80 2.33
C HIS A 632 -23.72 18.92 3.37
N GLU A 633 -23.45 18.61 4.64
CA GLU A 633 -23.52 19.58 5.74
C GLU A 633 -22.54 20.75 5.55
N LEU A 634 -21.34 20.48 5.03
CA LEU A 634 -20.39 21.53 4.71
C LEU A 634 -20.90 22.42 3.57
N VAL A 635 -21.36 21.82 2.46
CA VAL A 635 -21.87 22.56 1.29
C VAL A 635 -23.05 23.47 1.64
N ASP A 636 -23.92 23.07 2.56
CA ASP A 636 -25.03 23.89 3.05
C ASP A 636 -24.55 25.20 3.71
N LEU A 637 -23.32 25.21 4.26
CA LEU A 637 -22.70 26.39 4.86
C LEU A 637 -21.89 27.25 3.87
N ILE A 638 -21.60 26.75 2.67
CA ILE A 638 -20.78 27.44 1.64
C ILE A 638 -21.52 27.51 0.28
N PRO A 639 -22.55 28.37 0.15
CA PRO A 639 -23.49 28.35 -0.98
C PRO A 639 -22.89 28.61 -2.38
N GLU A 640 -21.67 29.17 -2.44
CA GLU A 640 -20.91 29.37 -3.68
C GLU A 640 -20.32 28.08 -4.26
N TYR A 641 -20.42 26.98 -3.51
CA TYR A 641 -19.88 25.68 -3.82
C TYR A 641 -21.00 24.64 -3.96
N GLU A 642 -20.68 23.53 -4.63
CA GLU A 642 -21.58 22.39 -4.79
C GLU A 642 -20.74 21.12 -5.00
N ILE A 643 -21.32 19.94 -4.68
CA ILE A 643 -20.66 18.65 -4.89
C ILE A 643 -20.57 18.38 -6.40
N ALA A 644 -19.35 18.18 -6.91
CA ALA A 644 -19.10 17.93 -8.33
C ALA A 644 -18.87 16.45 -8.63
N CYS A 645 -18.00 15.80 -7.87
CA CYS A 645 -17.57 14.44 -8.14
C CYS A 645 -17.51 13.59 -6.86
N GLU A 646 -17.59 12.27 -7.03
CA GLU A 646 -17.23 11.29 -6.00
C GLU A 646 -16.27 10.26 -6.56
N HIS A 647 -15.46 9.65 -5.71
CA HIS A 647 -14.71 8.45 -6.01
C HIS A 647 -14.82 7.49 -4.82
N GLU A 648 -15.90 6.70 -4.81
CA GLU A 648 -16.22 5.77 -3.72
C GLU A 648 -15.05 4.85 -3.41
N HIS A 649 -14.35 4.38 -4.45
CA HIS A 649 -13.24 3.43 -4.30
C HIS A 649 -12.04 3.99 -3.52
N SER A 650 -11.86 5.32 -3.48
CA SER A 650 -10.85 5.98 -2.62
C SER A 650 -11.45 6.66 -1.40
N ASN A 651 -12.75 6.54 -1.19
CA ASN A 651 -13.52 7.28 -0.19
C ASN A 651 -13.25 8.80 -0.24
N CYS A 652 -13.40 9.38 -1.44
CA CYS A 652 -13.20 10.80 -1.67
C CYS A 652 -14.42 11.45 -2.33
N LEU A 653 -14.66 12.72 -1.99
CA LEU A 653 -15.59 13.61 -2.70
C LEU A 653 -14.88 14.91 -3.10
N LEU A 654 -15.38 15.51 -4.17
CA LEU A 654 -14.94 16.81 -4.67
C LEU A 654 -16.08 17.81 -4.57
N ILE A 655 -15.88 18.83 -3.75
CA ILE A 655 -16.68 20.05 -3.78
C ILE A 655 -15.98 21.03 -4.72
N ALA A 656 -16.74 21.68 -5.60
CA ALA A 656 -16.20 22.67 -6.54
C ALA A 656 -16.96 23.98 -6.43
N HIS A 657 -16.25 25.09 -6.61
CA HIS A 657 -16.88 26.41 -6.73
C HIS A 657 -17.76 26.43 -7.98
N ARG A 658 -18.97 26.99 -7.87
CA ARG A 658 -19.95 27.14 -8.97
C ARG A 658 -19.40 27.82 -10.24
N LYS A 659 -18.28 28.54 -10.16
CA LYS A 659 -17.59 29.09 -11.35
C LYS A 659 -17.07 28.04 -12.33
N PHE A 660 -16.97 26.78 -11.91
CA PHE A 660 -16.68 25.61 -12.77
C PHE A 660 -17.95 24.89 -13.24
N LYS A 661 -19.14 25.42 -12.96
CA LYS A 661 -20.42 24.88 -13.45
C LYS A 661 -20.95 25.77 -14.57
N ILE A 662 -20.71 25.37 -15.81
CA ILE A 662 -21.02 26.17 -17.02
C ILE A 662 -22.14 25.48 -17.77
N GLY A 663 -23.24 26.20 -18.03
CA GLY A 663 -24.41 25.63 -18.71
C GLY A 663 -25.07 24.48 -17.94
N GLY A 664 -24.91 24.43 -16.61
CA GLY A 664 -25.39 23.32 -15.78
C GLY A 664 -24.45 22.11 -15.69
N GLU A 665 -23.34 22.11 -16.44
CA GLU A 665 -22.37 21.02 -16.48
C GLU A 665 -21.09 21.36 -15.72
N TRP A 666 -20.45 20.35 -15.14
CA TRP A 666 -19.19 20.52 -14.41
C TRP A 666 -17.97 20.49 -15.33
N TRP A 667 -17.03 21.40 -15.08
CA TRP A 667 -15.76 21.56 -15.81
C TRP A 667 -14.56 21.44 -14.86
N THR A 668 -14.56 20.38 -14.05
CA THR A 668 -13.50 20.13 -13.05
C THR A 668 -12.25 19.51 -13.67
N TRP A 669 -12.34 18.88 -14.84
CA TRP A 669 -11.18 18.31 -15.50
C TRP A 669 -10.21 19.39 -15.98
N ILE A 670 -8.96 18.99 -16.21
CA ILE A 670 -7.90 19.88 -16.67
C ILE A 670 -7.62 19.56 -18.13
N ASP A 671 -7.66 20.58 -18.98
CA ASP A 671 -7.03 20.50 -20.30
C ASP A 671 -5.52 20.71 -20.12
N TYR A 672 -4.80 19.59 -19.97
CA TYR A 672 -3.36 19.61 -19.76
C TYR A 672 -2.61 20.20 -20.95
N ASN A 673 -3.08 20.02 -22.19
CA ASN A 673 -2.42 20.59 -23.35
C ASN A 673 -2.59 22.11 -23.35
N ARG A 674 -3.80 22.59 -23.09
CA ARG A 674 -4.07 24.02 -22.95
C ARG A 674 -3.27 24.65 -21.82
N PHE A 675 -3.11 23.98 -20.68
CA PHE A 675 -2.22 24.44 -19.62
C PHE A 675 -0.77 24.60 -20.10
N GLN A 676 -0.24 23.65 -20.89
CA GLN A 676 1.13 23.75 -21.42
C GLN A 676 1.30 24.91 -22.40
N GLU A 677 0.28 25.24 -23.19
CA GLU A 677 0.30 26.43 -24.06
C GLU A 677 0.34 27.71 -23.23
N LEU A 678 -0.56 27.82 -22.24
CA LEU A 678 -0.70 29.01 -21.39
C LEU A 678 0.55 29.27 -20.55
N ILE A 679 1.16 28.22 -19.99
CA ILE A 679 2.39 28.39 -19.20
C ILE A 679 3.57 28.79 -20.10
N GLN A 680 3.64 28.29 -21.34
CA GLN A 680 4.66 28.72 -22.29
C GLN A 680 4.47 30.20 -22.66
N GLU A 681 3.23 30.64 -22.93
CA GLU A 681 2.92 32.05 -23.19
C GLU A 681 3.28 32.95 -21.99
N TYR A 682 3.02 32.48 -20.76
CA TYR A 682 3.41 33.17 -19.53
C TYR A 682 4.93 33.35 -19.45
N GLU A 683 5.70 32.27 -19.65
CA GLU A 683 7.18 32.30 -19.63
C GLU A 683 7.76 33.19 -20.75
N ASP A 684 7.30 33.04 -21.98
CA ASP A 684 7.77 33.81 -23.13
C ASP A 684 7.50 35.31 -22.97
N SER A 685 6.44 35.66 -22.23
CA SER A 685 6.06 37.04 -21.95
C SER A 685 6.76 37.64 -20.72
N GLY A 686 7.64 36.88 -20.05
CA GLY A 686 8.26 37.28 -18.78
C GLY A 686 7.25 37.50 -17.65
N GLY A 687 6.11 36.80 -17.68
CA GLY A 687 5.02 36.90 -16.72
C GLY A 687 3.98 38.01 -16.99
N SER A 688 4.09 38.74 -18.10
CA SER A 688 3.12 39.79 -18.45
C SER A 688 1.79 39.25 -18.97
N LYS A 689 1.79 38.12 -19.68
CA LYS A 689 0.58 37.37 -20.06
C LYS A 689 0.23 36.36 -18.98
N THR A 690 -0.79 36.67 -18.19
CA THR A 690 -1.30 35.80 -17.12
C THR A 690 -2.50 35.00 -17.60
N PHE A 691 -2.85 33.96 -16.84
CA PHE A 691 -4.00 33.09 -17.08
C PHE A 691 -4.58 32.60 -15.76
N SER A 692 -5.84 32.18 -15.79
CA SER A 692 -6.61 31.74 -14.64
C SER A 692 -6.99 30.27 -14.73
N ALA A 693 -7.51 29.71 -13.62
CA ALA A 693 -8.03 28.35 -13.54
C ALA A 693 -9.11 28.01 -14.59
N LYS A 694 -9.83 29.02 -15.09
CA LYS A 694 -10.88 28.87 -16.13
C LYS A 694 -10.30 28.66 -17.52
N ASP A 695 -9.08 29.12 -17.79
CA ASP A 695 -8.52 29.13 -19.16
C ASP A 695 -8.08 27.74 -19.63
N TYR A 696 -8.01 26.76 -18.71
CA TYR A 696 -7.58 25.38 -18.98
C TYR A 696 -8.49 24.35 -18.31
N MET A 697 -9.77 24.68 -18.11
CA MET A 697 -10.79 23.74 -17.64
C MET A 697 -11.31 22.86 -18.79
N ALA A 698 -11.61 21.61 -18.48
CA ALA A 698 -12.23 20.64 -19.37
C ALA A 698 -13.48 20.04 -18.73
N ARG A 699 -14.43 19.61 -19.57
CA ARG A 699 -15.69 19.03 -19.13
C ARG A 699 -15.45 17.74 -18.33
N THR A 700 -16.11 17.63 -17.19
CA THR A 700 -16.08 16.45 -16.33
C THR A 700 -16.88 15.31 -16.98
N PRO A 701 -16.33 14.09 -17.11
CA PRO A 701 -17.06 12.94 -17.63
C PRO A 701 -18.25 12.53 -16.74
N HIS A 702 -19.29 11.99 -17.35
CA HIS A 702 -20.52 11.62 -16.64
C HIS A 702 -20.30 10.64 -15.48
N TRP A 703 -19.47 9.60 -15.68
CA TRP A 703 -19.17 8.58 -14.66
C TRP A 703 -18.44 9.14 -13.43
N ALA A 704 -17.83 10.32 -13.55
CA ALA A 704 -17.11 10.98 -12.46
C ALA A 704 -18.02 11.84 -11.57
N LEU A 705 -19.21 12.20 -12.08
CA LEU A 705 -20.14 13.08 -11.37
C LEU A 705 -20.69 12.43 -10.12
N PHE A 706 -20.94 13.23 -9.10
CA PHE A 706 -21.66 12.76 -7.91
C PHE A 706 -23.06 12.25 -8.28
N GLY A 707 -23.42 11.07 -7.79
CA GLY A 707 -24.68 10.40 -8.10
C GLY A 707 -24.66 9.58 -9.39
N ALA A 708 -23.54 9.53 -10.11
CA ALA A 708 -23.38 8.63 -11.25
C ALA A 708 -23.39 7.16 -10.81
N SER A 709 -23.84 6.26 -11.70
CA SER A 709 -23.95 4.83 -11.38
C SER A 709 -22.60 4.17 -11.05
N GLU A 710 -21.54 4.70 -11.65
CA GLU A 710 -20.16 4.25 -11.51
C GLU A 710 -19.49 4.78 -10.24
N ARG A 711 -20.09 5.77 -9.57
CA ARG A 711 -19.57 6.44 -8.36
C ARG A 711 -18.09 6.81 -8.47
N GLY A 712 -17.72 7.35 -9.63
CA GLY A 712 -16.37 7.81 -9.93
C GLY A 712 -15.38 6.78 -10.45
N PHE A 713 -15.75 5.50 -10.56
CA PHE A 713 -14.86 4.48 -11.10
C PHE A 713 -14.88 4.52 -12.64
N ASP A 714 -13.74 4.71 -13.30
CA ASP A 714 -13.69 4.78 -14.78
C ASP A 714 -14.17 3.46 -15.41
N PRO A 715 -15.25 3.47 -16.21
CA PRO A 715 -15.79 2.27 -16.85
C PRO A 715 -14.83 1.62 -17.86
N LYS A 716 -13.75 2.30 -18.28
CA LYS A 716 -12.69 1.71 -19.12
C LYS A 716 -11.82 0.70 -18.37
N ASP A 717 -11.82 0.75 -17.04
CA ASP A 717 -11.05 -0.13 -16.19
C ASP A 717 -11.95 -1.14 -15.47
N THR A 718 -11.35 -2.19 -14.91
CA THR A 718 -12.07 -3.26 -14.22
C THR A 718 -11.88 -3.15 -12.72
N ARG A 719 -12.97 -3.01 -11.96
CA ARG A 719 -12.91 -2.98 -10.49
C ARG A 719 -12.59 -4.38 -9.96
N HIS A 720 -11.38 -4.57 -9.43
CA HIS A 720 -10.98 -5.81 -8.78
C HIS A 720 -11.43 -5.81 -7.32
N GLN A 721 -12.35 -6.72 -6.97
CA GLN A 721 -12.74 -6.98 -5.59
C GLN A 721 -11.97 -8.20 -5.06
N ARG A 722 -11.42 -8.09 -3.84
CA ARG A 722 -10.83 -9.26 -3.17
C ARG A 722 -11.93 -10.30 -2.92
N LYS A 723 -11.73 -11.56 -3.33
CA LYS A 723 -12.76 -12.62 -3.24
C LYS A 723 -13.20 -12.95 -1.81
N ASN A 724 -12.42 -12.59 -0.79
CA ASN A 724 -12.74 -12.82 0.62
C ASN A 724 -13.27 -11.55 1.31
N LYS A 725 -14.59 -11.32 1.26
CA LYS A 725 -15.25 -10.32 2.11
C LYS A 725 -15.17 -10.66 3.61
N SER A 726 -14.96 -11.94 3.97
CA SER A 726 -15.09 -12.41 5.37
C SER A 726 -14.06 -11.85 6.36
N LYS A 727 -13.04 -11.12 5.91
CA LYS A 727 -12.11 -10.36 6.78
C LYS A 727 -11.82 -8.94 6.31
N ALA A 728 -12.63 -8.38 5.40
CA ALA A 728 -12.55 -6.96 5.09
C ALA A 728 -13.17 -6.16 6.25
N ILE A 729 -12.44 -6.04 7.35
CA ILE A 729 -12.76 -5.09 8.43
C ILE A 729 -12.55 -3.65 7.93
N SER A 730 -11.76 -3.46 6.88
CA SER A 730 -11.63 -2.17 6.20
C SER A 730 -12.72 -2.01 5.14
N GLY A 731 -13.49 -0.91 5.22
CA GLY A 731 -14.36 -0.42 4.15
C GLY A 731 -13.61 0.07 2.90
N CYS A 732 -12.58 -0.67 2.45
CA CYS A 732 -11.76 -0.38 1.28
C CYS A 732 -11.71 -1.59 0.33
#